data_AF-A0A9Q1KBE4-F1
#
_entry.id   AF-A0A9Q1KBE4-F1
#
_cell.length_a   1.000
_cell.length_b   1.000
_cell.length_c   1.000
_cell.angle_alpha   90.00
_cell.angle_beta   90.00
_cell.angle_gamma   90.00
#
_symmetry.space_group_name_H-M   'P 1'
#
loop_
_entity.id
_entity.type
_entity.pdbx_description
1 polymer ?
#
loop_
_entity_poly.entity_id
_entity_poly.type
_entity_poly.pdbx_seq_one_letter_code
_entity_poly.pdbx_strand_id
1 'polypeptide(L)'
;MSAEEGDVGGMAEKEVKDESKVAEQLTEANGDEAHIKENGVCNDDDEIGPDATHDQLIQMITELKFQNEYFKSQIKGLQMPNSQNLEVQREDGMKALQEKIESLNRELKEERQTRFAAEEALTHLRESYSEADARALELSSKLAETQQKMEQEIKERDDKYSELDSKFSRLHKRAKQRIQEVQKVTLRFCFVGRLTRSFACAEVPHRGLATNGPLLLRIEKDDLEVQFHEVNERAEKASSQLSALQQDLERTRQQANEALKAMDAERQQLRTTNNKLRDNIEELRHALEPKEQALETLQQSLLEKEQMLEDLRGLLQAAEEKRQASVSELSAKHQKVIVAEKESKIAEMDAAASGEAARLKAAIESIKGELAHQKQEHFLLLLHPCCLPLTVTVNQEKEKESWEATCQAFKAKLETAESNFIRAEIEAAKTRSQLELQLSTQTQLLNDRDAEVAALKDQISRLEAEFSSYKVRAHSLLQKKDAELAAAKDSEQVIALEEALKEAENEISSVSAERDKAFSELQDALVKHEKELSASAAAYEEQRQVHVNTETIQSTRKKHKFSIHINYSNEAHQTSQSRHALVQRDAALTNADQHIKNLEMRLDSQAMHFQTEKDTWELNLRNVEETWRLKYEALKAENEATRAVDLEKELKELKAKYKKLKEEHDSFRDLADRMLEEKDKEISRLSSENKNLQHSLDLRPKGGTDETNSTAAQKQDASNPSVAEEQILMLARQQARREEELTQAQRHILALQDEIEELEHENRLHSQQVSMLKEELRNMDRARKREGVDMTYLKNVVLKLLETGEVEALLPVIAMLLQFSPDEAHRVGSIFLEGQVEKKKGTELVSIGAFQKDGESKNVSKPTTVTQMHQLVQQMMDQADPFSRDSRLFDSNKEHDWRVGRDFHAEG
;
A
#
# COMPACT_ATOMS: atom_id res chain seq x y z
N MET A 1 -17.81 24.79 44.10
CA MET A 1 -19.11 24.49 43.46
C MET A 1 -18.81 23.62 42.25
N SER A 2 -19.07 22.33 42.21
CA SER A 2 -19.53 21.35 43.22
C SER A 2 -18.93 19.99 42.79
N ALA A 3 -18.28 19.17 43.63
CA ALA A 3 -18.71 18.47 44.84
C ALA A 3 -19.49 17.16 44.55
N GLU A 4 -19.19 16.13 45.37
CA GLU A 4 -19.69 14.73 45.34
C GLU A 4 -19.19 13.83 44.18
N GLU A 5 -19.22 12.49 44.31
CA GLU A 5 -18.52 11.56 45.23
C GLU A 5 -18.84 10.09 44.85
N GLY A 6 -18.09 9.11 45.38
CA GLY A 6 -18.39 7.66 45.30
C GLY A 6 -17.81 6.91 44.08
N ASP A 7 -17.59 5.59 44.15
CA ASP A 7 -17.53 4.68 45.31
C ASP A 7 -16.65 3.45 44.97
N VAL A 8 -16.29 2.64 45.97
CA VAL A 8 -15.32 1.52 45.85
C VAL A 8 -16.02 0.15 45.77
N GLY A 9 -15.73 -0.61 44.71
CA GLY A 9 -15.99 -2.05 44.66
C GLY A 9 -15.33 -2.72 43.44
N GLY A 10 -14.68 -3.89 43.53
CA GLY A 10 -14.35 -4.70 44.70
C GLY A 10 -14.76 -6.17 44.57
N MET A 11 -13.95 -6.98 43.89
CA MET A 11 -13.99 -8.45 44.00
C MET A 11 -12.57 -9.03 43.93
N ALA A 12 -12.40 -10.25 44.43
CA ALA A 12 -11.12 -10.90 44.72
C ALA A 12 -11.05 -12.31 44.11
N GLU A 13 -10.14 -13.13 44.64
CA GLU A 13 -9.73 -14.49 44.19
C GLU A 13 -8.68 -14.52 43.06
N LYS A 14 -7.68 -15.42 43.06
CA LYS A 14 -7.39 -16.52 44.02
C LYS A 14 -5.89 -16.81 44.19
N GLU A 15 -5.56 -17.49 45.29
CA GLU A 15 -4.19 -17.88 45.67
C GLU A 15 -3.57 -18.95 44.76
N VAL A 16 -2.24 -18.93 44.62
CA VAL A 16 -1.39 -20.13 44.61
C VAL A 16 -0.15 -19.86 45.47
N LYS A 17 0.28 -20.85 46.27
CA LYS A 17 1.47 -20.84 47.14
C LYS A 17 2.65 -21.48 46.38
N ASP A 18 3.93 -21.25 46.69
CA ASP A 18 4.56 -21.69 47.94
C ASP A 18 5.97 -21.08 48.18
N GLU A 19 6.46 -21.32 49.40
CA GLU A 19 7.85 -21.43 49.94
C GLU A 19 9.08 -20.83 49.16
N SER A 20 10.13 -20.31 49.82
CA SER A 20 10.61 -20.65 51.17
C SER A 20 11.35 -19.53 51.94
N LYS A 21 11.00 -19.41 53.22
CA LYS A 21 11.81 -19.12 54.42
C LYS A 21 13.33 -18.91 54.28
N VAL A 22 13.85 -17.86 54.93
CA VAL A 22 14.98 -17.80 55.91
C VAL A 22 14.82 -16.40 56.56
N ALA A 23 14.41 -16.21 57.83
CA ALA A 23 15.08 -16.52 59.11
C ALA A 23 16.40 -15.71 59.26
N GLU A 24 16.69 -14.93 60.31
CA GLU A 24 16.22 -14.88 61.71
C GLU A 24 16.06 -13.40 62.18
N GLN A 25 15.14 -13.09 63.10
CA GLN A 25 15.36 -12.73 64.54
C GLN A 25 16.31 -11.54 64.79
N LEU A 26 16.12 -10.63 65.76
CA LEU A 26 15.08 -10.24 66.76
C LEU A 26 15.47 -8.78 67.17
N THR A 27 14.73 -7.90 67.86
CA THR A 27 13.53 -7.90 68.74
C THR A 27 12.93 -6.47 68.59
N GLU A 28 11.60 -6.26 68.62
CA GLU A 28 10.80 -5.85 69.81
C GLU A 28 11.34 -4.65 70.63
N ALA A 29 10.52 -3.68 71.08
CA ALA A 29 9.12 -3.35 70.76
C ALA A 29 8.74 -1.94 71.25
N ASN A 30 7.59 -1.47 70.77
CA ASN A 30 6.63 -0.46 71.26
C ASN A 30 6.88 0.30 72.58
N GLY A 31 6.56 1.61 72.54
CA GLY A 31 5.55 2.21 73.41
C GLY A 31 6.03 2.85 74.72
N ASP A 32 5.30 3.77 75.35
CA ASP A 32 4.07 4.50 74.94
C ASP A 32 3.92 5.76 75.83
N GLU A 33 2.88 6.57 75.57
CA GLU A 33 2.18 7.47 76.53
C GLU A 33 2.95 8.52 77.40
N ALA A 34 2.75 9.79 77.02
CA ALA A 34 2.00 10.82 77.77
C ALA A 34 2.47 11.47 79.11
N HIS A 35 2.42 12.81 79.08
CA HIS A 35 1.88 13.75 80.08
C HIS A 35 2.59 14.12 81.42
N ILE A 36 2.89 15.44 81.50
CA ILE A 36 2.56 16.41 82.57
C ILE A 36 3.18 16.24 83.99
N LYS A 37 4.11 17.16 84.31
CA LYS A 37 4.09 18.13 85.44
C LYS A 37 5.25 19.13 85.25
N GLU A 38 5.14 20.46 85.36
CA GLU A 38 4.40 21.38 86.25
C GLU A 38 5.27 21.91 87.42
N ASN A 39 5.68 23.18 87.30
CA ASN A 39 6.04 24.19 88.30
C ASN A 39 6.99 23.87 89.47
N GLY A 40 8.01 24.74 89.65
CA GLY A 40 8.83 24.81 90.86
C GLY A 40 9.81 25.99 90.85
N VAL A 41 9.39 27.15 91.35
CA VAL A 41 10.28 28.32 91.58
C VAL A 41 10.82 28.29 93.00
N CYS A 42 12.15 28.34 93.15
CA CYS A 42 12.81 28.79 94.36
C CYS A 42 13.98 29.70 93.96
N ASN A 43 14.00 30.91 94.51
CA ASN A 43 15.24 31.66 94.67
C ASN A 43 15.95 31.13 95.92
N ASP A 44 17.28 31.10 95.92
CA ASP A 44 18.12 31.43 97.07
C ASP A 44 19.54 31.73 96.53
N ASP A 45 20.26 32.63 97.20
CA ASP A 45 21.57 33.12 96.74
C ASP A 45 22.71 32.13 97.06
N ASP A 46 23.58 31.85 96.08
CA ASP A 46 24.90 31.24 96.31
C ASP A 46 25.93 31.77 95.29
N GLU A 47 27.12 32.19 95.76
CA GLU A 47 28.14 32.85 94.93
C GLU A 47 28.89 31.86 94.02
N ILE A 48 28.44 31.69 92.77
CA ILE A 48 29.14 30.86 91.77
C ILE A 48 30.41 31.59 91.27
N GLY A 49 31.57 31.02 91.59
CA GLY A 49 32.88 31.51 91.13
C GLY A 49 33.08 31.44 89.60
N PRO A 50 33.96 32.28 89.03
CA PRO A 50 33.97 32.61 87.61
C PRO A 50 34.41 31.50 86.63
N ASP A 51 34.89 30.35 87.10
CA ASP A 51 35.26 29.23 86.21
C ASP A 51 34.03 28.42 85.73
N ALA A 52 33.01 28.25 86.58
CA ALA A 52 31.88 27.35 86.27
C ALA A 52 31.01 27.85 85.11
N THR A 53 30.88 29.18 84.96
CA THR A 53 30.19 29.78 83.82
C THR A 53 30.99 29.64 82.53
N HIS A 54 32.32 29.61 82.59
CA HIS A 54 33.16 29.39 81.41
C HIS A 54 33.05 27.95 80.90
N ASP A 55 33.10 26.96 81.79
CA ASP A 55 32.91 25.55 81.41
C ASP A 55 31.50 25.27 80.89
N GLN A 56 30.45 25.87 81.46
CA GLN A 56 29.10 25.79 80.90
C GLN A 56 29.00 26.43 79.50
N LEU A 57 29.67 27.55 79.26
CA LEU A 57 29.71 28.21 77.94
C LEU A 57 30.52 27.39 76.93
N ILE A 58 31.61 26.74 77.36
CA ILE A 58 32.37 25.77 76.56
C ILE A 58 31.48 24.57 76.22
N GLN A 59 30.75 24.01 77.20
CA GLN A 59 29.88 22.86 77.03
C GLN A 59 28.72 23.17 76.07
N MET A 60 28.09 24.34 76.20
CA MET A 60 27.09 24.83 75.26
C MET A 60 27.67 25.12 73.86
N ILE A 61 28.90 25.63 73.78
CA ILE A 61 29.60 25.80 72.49
C ILE A 61 29.97 24.46 71.86
N THR A 62 30.34 23.43 72.63
CA THR A 62 30.60 22.08 72.09
C THR A 62 29.31 21.39 71.66
N GLU A 63 28.21 21.55 72.40
CA GLU A 63 26.90 21.03 72.03
C GLU A 63 26.38 21.73 70.77
N LEU A 64 26.39 23.06 70.72
CA LEU A 64 26.04 23.82 69.51
C LEU A 64 26.96 23.49 68.33
N LYS A 65 28.25 23.19 68.54
CA LYS A 65 29.15 22.70 67.48
C LYS A 65 28.80 21.29 67.03
N PHE A 66 28.42 20.39 67.95
CA PHE A 66 28.01 19.03 67.62
C PHE A 66 26.69 19.02 66.85
N GLN A 67 25.70 19.82 67.29
CA GLN A 67 24.46 20.07 66.56
C GLN A 67 24.73 20.70 65.19
N ASN A 68 25.64 21.69 65.08
CA ASN A 68 26.01 22.26 63.79
C ASN A 68 26.70 21.24 62.87
N GLU A 69 27.64 20.42 63.36
CA GLU A 69 28.24 19.33 62.58
C GLU A 69 27.22 18.25 62.21
N TYR A 70 26.22 17.98 63.07
CA TYR A 70 25.12 17.06 62.79
C TYR A 70 24.18 17.59 61.70
N PHE A 71 23.70 18.83 61.81
CA PHE A 71 22.89 19.47 60.77
C PHE A 71 23.66 19.65 59.46
N LYS A 72 24.94 20.03 59.52
CA LYS A 72 25.85 20.09 58.37
C LYS A 72 26.10 18.72 57.75
N SER A 73 26.07 17.64 58.53
CA SER A 73 26.13 16.26 58.04
C SER A 73 24.81 15.79 57.45
N GLN A 74 23.65 16.19 58.00
CA GLN A 74 22.34 15.98 57.37
C GLN A 74 22.25 16.74 56.03
N ILE A 75 22.63 18.02 56.00
CA ILE A 75 22.67 18.84 54.78
C ILE A 75 23.64 18.26 53.76
N LYS A 76 24.78 17.71 54.18
CA LYS A 76 25.73 17.00 53.31
C LYS A 76 25.25 15.61 52.88
N GLY A 77 24.37 14.96 53.65
CA GLY A 77 23.62 13.78 53.22
C GLY A 77 22.49 14.10 52.23
N LEU A 78 21.95 15.32 52.30
CA LEU A 78 21.00 15.89 51.34
C LEU A 78 21.68 16.53 50.11
N GLN A 79 23.02 16.65 50.10
CA GLN A 79 23.78 16.96 48.89
C GLN A 79 23.79 15.74 47.97
N MET A 80 22.74 15.65 47.15
CA MET A 80 22.64 14.75 46.00
C MET A 80 23.93 14.76 45.17
N PRO A 81 24.39 13.61 44.63
CA PRO A 81 25.59 13.54 43.80
C PRO A 81 25.38 14.30 42.48
N ASN A 82 25.81 15.57 42.48
CA ASN A 82 25.89 16.53 41.38
C ASN A 82 25.00 16.24 40.14
N SER A 83 23.76 16.76 40.16
CA SER A 83 22.72 16.50 39.15
C SER A 83 23.20 16.60 37.70
N GLN A 84 24.10 17.54 37.41
CA GLN A 84 24.73 17.78 36.12
C GLN A 84 25.29 16.50 35.46
N ASN A 85 25.84 15.55 36.23
CA ASN A 85 26.42 14.33 35.67
C ASN A 85 25.36 13.28 35.27
N LEU A 86 24.16 13.35 35.86
CA LEU A 86 23.04 12.43 35.64
C LEU A 86 22.00 12.98 34.67
N GLU A 87 22.04 14.27 34.35
CA GLU A 87 21.33 14.89 33.24
C GLU A 87 22.12 14.73 31.94
N VAL A 88 23.44 15.01 31.93
CA VAL A 88 24.29 14.85 30.72
C VAL A 88 24.21 13.43 30.14
N GLN A 89 24.37 12.38 30.95
CA GLN A 89 24.28 10.99 30.45
C GLN A 89 22.89 10.59 29.92
N ARG A 90 21.81 11.29 30.32
CA ARG A 90 20.45 11.04 29.82
C ARG A 90 20.13 11.89 28.60
N GLU A 91 20.54 13.14 28.59
CA GLU A 91 20.47 13.98 27.39
C GLU A 91 21.31 13.39 26.25
N ASP A 92 22.53 12.91 26.50
CA ASP A 92 23.39 12.31 25.47
C ASP A 92 22.78 11.02 24.92
N GLY A 93 22.14 10.20 25.76
CA GLY A 93 21.40 9.01 25.31
C GLY A 93 20.18 9.34 24.44
N MET A 94 19.40 10.35 24.85
CA MET A 94 18.24 10.83 24.09
C MET A 94 18.67 11.49 22.77
N LYS A 95 19.68 12.36 22.80
CA LYS A 95 20.27 13.02 21.62
C LYS A 95 20.85 12.00 20.65
N ALA A 96 21.57 10.98 21.13
CA ALA A 96 22.10 9.92 20.26
C ALA A 96 20.99 9.11 19.57
N LEU A 97 19.87 8.84 20.25
CA LEU A 97 18.68 8.23 19.62
C LEU A 97 18.03 9.19 18.61
N GLN A 98 17.97 10.49 18.91
CA GLN A 98 17.36 11.49 18.06
C GLN A 98 18.20 11.77 16.80
N GLU A 99 19.53 11.89 16.93
CA GLU A 99 20.49 11.94 15.81
C GLU A 99 20.43 10.64 14.97
N LYS A 100 20.25 9.48 15.60
CA LYS A 100 20.07 8.20 14.89
C LYS A 100 18.79 8.19 14.07
N ILE A 101 17.68 8.69 14.64
CA ILE A 101 16.39 8.86 13.95
C ILE A 101 16.52 9.89 12.82
N GLU A 102 17.22 11.00 13.00
CA GLU A 102 17.46 12.00 11.95
C GLU A 102 18.36 11.48 10.83
N SER A 103 19.37 10.65 11.14
CA SER A 103 20.19 9.97 10.13
C SER A 103 19.36 8.98 9.32
N LEU A 104 18.58 8.12 9.99
CA LEU A 104 17.70 7.16 9.33
C LEU A 104 16.66 7.88 8.45
N ASN A 105 16.01 8.95 8.94
CA ASN A 105 15.07 9.72 8.11
C ASN A 105 15.73 10.39 6.88
N ARG A 106 17.02 10.72 6.96
CA ARG A 106 17.79 11.28 5.83
C ARG A 106 18.07 10.20 4.79
N GLU A 107 18.60 9.05 5.21
CA GLU A 107 18.81 7.87 4.38
C GLU A 107 17.51 7.40 3.72
N LEU A 108 16.41 7.31 4.47
CA LEU A 108 15.09 6.91 3.99
C LEU A 108 14.50 7.91 2.96
N LYS A 109 14.86 9.20 3.05
CA LYS A 109 14.49 10.22 2.06
C LYS A 109 15.32 10.09 0.77
N GLU A 110 16.61 9.79 0.88
CA GLU A 110 17.50 9.54 -0.26
C GLU A 110 17.12 8.23 -0.99
N GLU A 111 16.79 7.17 -0.24
CA GLU A 111 16.26 5.91 -0.75
C GLU A 111 14.94 6.12 -1.51
N ARG A 112 14.02 6.93 -0.96
CA ARG A 112 12.77 7.31 -1.66
C ARG A 112 13.02 8.10 -2.95
N GLN A 113 14.04 8.95 -3.00
CA GLN A 113 14.40 9.69 -4.22
C GLN A 113 15.01 8.80 -5.30
N THR A 114 15.90 7.85 -4.93
CA THR A 114 16.43 6.88 -5.90
C THR A 114 15.37 5.91 -6.38
N ARG A 115 14.44 5.48 -5.51
CA ARG A 115 13.26 4.70 -5.90
C ARG A 115 12.37 5.46 -6.88
N PHE A 116 12.05 6.72 -6.64
CA PHE A 116 11.22 7.52 -7.56
C PHE A 116 11.86 7.61 -8.96
N ALA A 117 13.16 7.88 -9.03
CA ALA A 117 13.89 7.90 -10.31
C ALA A 117 13.92 6.52 -11.01
N ALA A 118 13.93 5.41 -10.26
CA ALA A 118 13.82 4.06 -10.82
C ALA A 118 12.39 3.75 -11.32
N GLU A 119 11.35 4.20 -10.61
CA GLU A 119 9.95 4.09 -11.04
C GLU A 119 9.70 4.91 -12.33
N GLU A 120 10.24 6.14 -12.41
CA GLU A 120 10.17 7.01 -13.58
C GLU A 120 10.91 6.41 -14.80
N ALA A 121 12.09 5.83 -14.59
CA ALA A 121 12.82 5.08 -15.61
C ALA A 121 12.05 3.83 -16.10
N LEU A 122 11.36 3.13 -15.19
CA LEU A 122 10.49 1.99 -15.54
C LEU A 122 9.23 2.42 -16.32
N THR A 123 8.66 3.60 -16.05
CA THR A 123 7.57 4.14 -16.89
C THR A 123 8.04 4.44 -18.30
N HIS A 124 9.17 5.12 -18.49
CA HIS A 124 9.71 5.38 -19.84
C HIS A 124 10.08 4.11 -20.60
N LEU A 125 10.58 3.08 -19.91
CA LEU A 125 10.77 1.75 -20.50
C LEU A 125 9.43 1.16 -20.98
N ARG A 126 8.39 1.15 -20.12
CA ARG A 126 7.04 0.66 -20.47
C ARG A 126 6.43 1.41 -21.66
N GLU A 127 6.58 2.74 -21.70
CA GLU A 127 6.16 3.57 -22.84
C GLU A 127 6.87 3.14 -24.12
N SER A 128 8.20 2.97 -24.09
CA SER A 128 8.99 2.54 -25.25
C SER A 128 8.65 1.12 -25.73
N TYR A 129 8.27 0.20 -24.83
CA TYR A 129 7.72 -1.11 -25.21
C TYR A 129 6.36 -0.97 -25.88
N SER A 130 5.43 -0.17 -25.34
CA SER A 130 4.12 0.02 -25.97
C SER A 130 4.21 0.67 -27.36
N GLU A 131 5.19 1.56 -27.59
CA GLU A 131 5.49 2.06 -28.94
C GLU A 131 6.09 0.98 -29.85
N ALA A 132 6.96 0.12 -29.34
CA ALA A 132 7.54 -0.98 -30.11
C ALA A 132 6.48 -2.00 -30.52
N ASP A 133 5.59 -2.39 -29.60
CA ASP A 133 4.47 -3.30 -29.84
C ASP A 133 3.48 -2.71 -30.85
N ALA A 134 3.12 -1.42 -30.72
CA ALA A 134 2.27 -0.72 -31.67
C ALA A 134 2.89 -0.70 -33.09
N ARG A 135 4.20 -0.49 -33.21
CA ARG A 135 4.93 -0.56 -34.49
C ARG A 135 5.00 -1.98 -35.05
N ALA A 136 5.18 -2.99 -34.20
CA ALA A 136 5.17 -4.40 -34.61
C ALA A 136 3.77 -4.81 -35.14
N LEU A 137 2.70 -4.40 -34.47
CA LEU A 137 1.32 -4.60 -34.93
C LEU A 137 1.06 -3.87 -36.25
N GLU A 138 1.51 -2.62 -36.41
CA GLU A 138 1.38 -1.87 -37.66
C GLU A 138 2.13 -2.55 -38.83
N LEU A 139 3.32 -3.11 -38.58
CA LEU A 139 4.08 -3.88 -39.56
C LEU A 139 3.39 -5.21 -39.89
N SER A 140 2.83 -5.92 -38.90
CA SER A 140 2.08 -7.17 -39.13
C SER A 140 0.81 -6.93 -39.95
N SER A 141 0.11 -5.81 -39.74
CA SER A 141 -1.05 -5.40 -40.55
C SER A 141 -0.65 -5.15 -42.01
N LYS A 142 0.48 -4.43 -42.24
CA LYS A 142 1.02 -4.19 -43.58
C LYS A 142 1.49 -5.50 -44.26
N LEU A 143 2.03 -6.45 -43.50
CA LEU A 143 2.37 -7.78 -43.99
C LEU A 143 1.10 -8.56 -44.40
N ALA A 144 0.07 -8.60 -43.55
CA ALA A 144 -1.20 -9.25 -43.85
C ALA A 144 -1.88 -8.64 -45.09
N GLU A 145 -1.88 -7.31 -45.22
CA GLU A 145 -2.38 -6.63 -46.42
C GLU A 145 -1.62 -7.02 -47.70
N THR A 146 -0.30 -7.11 -47.64
CA THR A 146 0.52 -7.46 -48.82
C THR A 146 0.39 -8.94 -49.18
N GLN A 147 0.24 -9.82 -48.18
CA GLN A 147 -0.11 -11.22 -48.39
C GLN A 147 -1.52 -11.36 -49.00
N GLN A 148 -2.53 -10.67 -48.48
CA GLN A 148 -3.89 -10.71 -49.04
C GLN A 148 -3.94 -10.24 -50.50
N LYS A 149 -3.20 -9.18 -50.83
CA LYS A 149 -3.04 -8.69 -52.21
C LYS A 149 -2.39 -9.76 -53.10
N MET A 150 -1.35 -10.44 -52.62
CA MET A 150 -0.70 -11.55 -53.33
C MET A 150 -1.64 -12.75 -53.53
N GLU A 151 -2.39 -13.15 -52.51
CA GLU A 151 -3.37 -14.25 -52.58
C GLU A 151 -4.52 -13.94 -53.54
N GLN A 152 -5.02 -12.70 -53.56
CA GLN A 152 -5.98 -12.24 -54.57
C GLN A 152 -5.37 -12.34 -55.97
N GLU A 153 -4.13 -11.88 -56.16
CA GLU A 153 -3.42 -11.94 -57.43
C GLU A 153 -3.13 -13.37 -57.92
N ILE A 154 -2.91 -14.33 -57.00
CA ILE A 154 -2.77 -15.75 -57.31
C ILE A 154 -4.12 -16.33 -57.73
N LYS A 155 -5.17 -16.10 -56.93
CA LYS A 155 -6.54 -16.53 -57.25
C LYS A 155 -7.01 -16.00 -58.61
N GLU A 156 -6.69 -14.74 -58.90
CA GLU A 156 -6.95 -14.14 -60.20
C GLU A 156 -6.19 -14.78 -61.37
N ARG A 157 -5.05 -15.43 -61.13
CA ARG A 157 -4.35 -16.24 -62.14
C ARG A 157 -4.99 -17.63 -62.25
N ASP A 158 -5.33 -18.25 -61.13
CA ASP A 158 -5.98 -19.57 -61.08
C ASP A 158 -7.38 -19.57 -61.73
N ASP A 159 -8.18 -18.53 -61.52
CA ASP A 159 -9.47 -18.34 -62.22
C ASP A 159 -9.27 -18.23 -63.74
N LYS A 160 -8.20 -17.55 -64.19
CA LYS A 160 -7.83 -17.44 -65.62
C LYS A 160 -7.34 -18.80 -66.16
N TYR A 161 -6.58 -19.59 -65.39
CA TYR A 161 -6.19 -20.96 -65.76
C TYR A 161 -7.38 -21.93 -65.78
N SER A 162 -8.32 -21.83 -64.85
CA SER A 162 -9.58 -22.59 -64.80
C SER A 162 -10.49 -22.27 -65.99
N GLU A 163 -10.54 -21.01 -66.42
CA GLU A 163 -11.26 -20.60 -67.64
C GLU A 163 -10.59 -21.16 -68.91
N LEU A 164 -9.25 -21.20 -68.94
CA LEU A 164 -8.46 -21.83 -70.02
C LEU A 164 -8.66 -23.35 -70.06
N ASP A 165 -8.56 -24.06 -68.94
CA ASP A 165 -8.81 -25.51 -68.93
C ASP A 165 -10.29 -25.83 -69.22
N SER A 166 -11.22 -24.98 -68.80
CA SER A 166 -12.62 -25.05 -69.26
C SER A 166 -12.74 -24.92 -70.78
N LYS A 167 -11.96 -24.05 -71.42
CA LYS A 167 -11.90 -23.92 -72.89
C LYS A 167 -11.27 -25.17 -73.54
N PHE A 168 -10.16 -25.70 -73.00
CA PHE A 168 -9.53 -26.94 -73.47
C PHE A 168 -10.45 -28.16 -73.30
N SER A 169 -11.10 -28.32 -72.15
CA SER A 169 -12.10 -29.36 -71.88
C SER A 169 -13.30 -29.26 -72.83
N ARG A 170 -13.79 -28.06 -73.18
CA ARG A 170 -14.83 -27.87 -74.22
C ARG A 170 -14.32 -28.21 -75.62
N LEU A 171 -13.04 -28.05 -75.91
CA LEU A 171 -12.42 -28.46 -77.18
C LEU A 171 -12.22 -29.98 -77.25
N HIS A 172 -11.70 -30.60 -76.18
CA HIS A 172 -11.54 -32.04 -76.04
C HIS A 172 -12.89 -32.78 -76.10
N LYS A 173 -13.94 -32.27 -75.44
CA LYS A 173 -15.30 -32.82 -75.53
C LYS A 173 -15.82 -32.81 -76.98
N ARG A 174 -15.61 -31.70 -77.73
CA ARG A 174 -15.96 -31.63 -79.17
C ARG A 174 -15.14 -32.60 -80.03
N ALA A 175 -13.85 -32.77 -79.76
CA ALA A 175 -13.01 -33.76 -80.45
C ALA A 175 -13.50 -35.21 -80.18
N LYS A 176 -13.73 -35.55 -78.91
CA LYS A 176 -14.26 -36.84 -78.48
C LYS A 176 -15.65 -37.14 -79.06
N GLN A 177 -16.51 -36.14 -79.18
CA GLN A 177 -17.83 -36.28 -79.80
C GLN A 177 -17.72 -36.58 -81.31
N ARG A 178 -16.83 -35.90 -82.05
CA ARG A 178 -16.58 -36.21 -83.48
C ARG A 178 -16.04 -37.64 -83.65
N ILE A 179 -15.17 -38.11 -82.75
CA ILE A 179 -14.69 -39.50 -82.72
C ILE A 179 -15.85 -40.47 -82.45
N GLN A 180 -16.72 -40.16 -81.48
CA GLN A 180 -17.88 -41.00 -81.15
C GLN A 180 -18.95 -41.05 -82.25
N GLU A 181 -19.12 -39.99 -83.05
CA GLU A 181 -20.02 -40.01 -84.21
C GLU A 181 -19.50 -40.92 -85.32
N VAL A 182 -18.19 -40.88 -85.62
CA VAL A 182 -17.54 -41.85 -86.52
C VAL A 182 -17.72 -43.29 -85.99
N GLN A 183 -17.46 -43.52 -84.69
CA GLN A 183 -17.67 -44.83 -84.06
C GLN A 183 -19.13 -45.29 -84.05
N LYS A 184 -20.10 -44.39 -83.90
CA LYS A 184 -21.55 -44.72 -83.99
C LYS A 184 -21.98 -45.09 -85.40
N VAL A 185 -21.40 -44.49 -86.44
CA VAL A 185 -21.61 -44.91 -87.84
C VAL A 185 -21.09 -46.33 -88.03
N THR A 186 -19.89 -46.64 -87.54
CA THR A 186 -19.31 -48.00 -87.58
C THR A 186 -20.16 -49.01 -86.79
N LEU A 187 -20.60 -48.68 -85.57
CA LEU A 187 -21.35 -49.61 -84.71
C LEU A 187 -22.81 -49.82 -85.15
N ARG A 188 -23.45 -48.83 -85.79
CA ARG A 188 -24.77 -49.04 -86.42
C ARG A 188 -24.73 -50.09 -87.54
N PHE A 189 -23.58 -50.26 -88.18
CA PHE A 189 -23.35 -51.33 -89.17
C PHE A 189 -23.33 -52.73 -88.54
N CYS A 190 -23.08 -52.84 -87.23
CA CYS A 190 -22.95 -54.12 -86.51
C CYS A 190 -24.19 -54.49 -85.66
N PHE A 191 -25.00 -53.51 -85.22
CA PHE A 191 -26.05 -53.75 -84.22
C PHE A 191 -27.39 -54.29 -84.76
N VAL A 192 -27.53 -54.50 -86.08
CA VAL A 192 -28.72 -55.18 -86.66
C VAL A 192 -28.75 -56.68 -86.34
N GLY A 193 -27.63 -57.26 -85.89
CA GLY A 193 -27.39 -58.71 -85.91
C GLY A 193 -27.76 -59.55 -84.68
N ARG A 194 -28.32 -59.01 -83.57
CA ARG A 194 -28.68 -59.83 -82.38
C ARG A 194 -29.49 -59.11 -81.29
N LEU A 195 -30.74 -59.54 -81.01
CA LEU A 195 -31.38 -59.61 -79.67
C LEU A 195 -32.85 -60.09 -79.70
N THR A 196 -33.19 -61.21 -79.04
CA THR A 196 -34.50 -61.46 -78.34
C THR A 196 -34.57 -62.83 -77.63
N ARG A 197 -34.88 -62.84 -76.31
CA ARG A 197 -35.61 -63.87 -75.46
C ARG A 197 -35.19 -63.78 -73.96
N SER A 198 -36.08 -64.14 -73.00
CA SER A 198 -35.93 -63.89 -71.53
C SER A 198 -36.96 -64.62 -70.59
N PHE A 199 -36.77 -64.63 -69.24
CA PHE A 199 -37.70 -65.03 -68.09
C PHE A 199 -37.89 -66.56 -67.76
N ALA A 200 -38.39 -67.10 -66.60
CA ALA A 200 -38.59 -66.77 -65.13
C ALA A 200 -39.28 -68.01 -64.40
N CYS A 201 -39.60 -68.20 -63.09
CA CYS A 201 -39.09 -67.92 -61.70
C CYS A 201 -39.94 -68.70 -60.60
N ALA A 202 -39.55 -68.70 -59.29
CA ALA A 202 -40.33 -68.99 -58.03
C ALA A 202 -40.82 -70.45 -57.63
N GLU A 203 -41.22 -70.82 -56.37
CA GLU A 203 -40.65 -70.67 -54.97
C GLU A 203 -41.42 -71.42 -53.80
N VAL A 204 -40.73 -71.73 -52.66
CA VAL A 204 -41.14 -71.92 -51.20
C VAL A 204 -42.10 -73.08 -50.65
N PRO A 205 -41.83 -73.71 -49.45
CA PRO A 205 -42.69 -74.73 -48.72
C PRO A 205 -42.91 -74.57 -47.15
N HIS A 206 -43.53 -75.55 -46.40
CA HIS A 206 -43.91 -75.45 -44.94
C HIS A 206 -44.12 -76.74 -44.03
N ARG A 207 -43.74 -76.67 -42.71
CA ARG A 207 -44.19 -77.27 -41.36
C ARG A 207 -44.62 -78.76 -41.04
N GLY A 208 -44.31 -79.27 -39.80
CA GLY A 208 -45.28 -80.02 -38.91
C GLY A 208 -44.93 -81.16 -37.85
N LEU A 209 -44.82 -80.85 -36.53
CA LEU A 209 -45.34 -81.48 -35.23
C LEU A 209 -45.35 -83.00 -34.76
N ALA A 210 -45.35 -83.19 -33.40
CA ALA A 210 -46.05 -84.18 -32.49
C ALA A 210 -45.47 -85.62 -32.15
N THR A 211 -45.79 -86.42 -31.07
CA THR A 211 -46.25 -86.32 -29.62
C THR A 211 -46.30 -87.73 -28.87
N ASN A 212 -46.36 -87.80 -27.49
CA ASN A 212 -47.06 -88.80 -26.57
C ASN A 212 -46.28 -89.81 -25.64
N GLY A 213 -46.85 -90.13 -24.43
CA GLY A 213 -46.77 -91.46 -23.73
C GLY A 213 -46.42 -91.55 -22.20
N PRO A 214 -47.24 -92.13 -21.28
CA PRO A 214 -46.97 -92.17 -19.81
C PRO A 214 -46.97 -93.54 -19.07
N LEU A 215 -46.37 -93.59 -17.86
CA LEU A 215 -46.51 -94.63 -16.80
C LEU A 215 -46.41 -93.97 -15.39
N LEU A 216 -47.54 -93.66 -14.73
CA LEU A 216 -47.58 -92.62 -13.68
C LEU A 216 -47.93 -93.11 -12.25
N LEU A 217 -49.07 -93.79 -12.09
CA LEU A 217 -49.88 -93.90 -10.86
C LEU A 217 -49.33 -94.65 -9.62
N ARG A 218 -48.04 -95.04 -9.57
CA ARG A 218 -47.46 -95.66 -8.36
C ARG A 218 -46.19 -94.96 -7.87
N ILE A 219 -45.40 -94.42 -8.81
CA ILE A 219 -44.37 -93.42 -8.54
C ILE A 219 -45.05 -92.21 -7.85
N GLU A 220 -46.17 -91.74 -8.40
CA GLU A 220 -46.97 -90.63 -7.85
C GLU A 220 -47.24 -90.69 -6.34
N LYS A 221 -47.53 -91.85 -5.74
CA LYS A 221 -47.89 -91.91 -4.31
C LYS A 221 -46.68 -91.69 -3.40
N ASP A 222 -45.58 -92.36 -3.70
CA ASP A 222 -44.38 -92.29 -2.88
C ASP A 222 -43.63 -90.96 -3.17
N ASP A 223 -43.71 -90.47 -4.41
CA ASP A 223 -43.35 -89.09 -4.78
C ASP A 223 -44.18 -88.06 -4.01
N LEU A 224 -45.49 -88.25 -3.83
CA LEU A 224 -46.35 -87.32 -3.07
C LEU A 224 -46.04 -87.31 -1.57
N GLU A 225 -45.70 -88.46 -0.97
CA GLU A 225 -45.29 -88.51 0.44
C GLU A 225 -43.90 -87.88 0.65
N VAL A 226 -42.96 -88.09 -0.29
CA VAL A 226 -41.68 -87.37 -0.32
C VAL A 226 -41.92 -85.87 -0.52
N GLN A 227 -42.72 -85.46 -1.50
CA GLN A 227 -43.07 -84.05 -1.73
C GLN A 227 -43.72 -83.41 -0.50
N PHE A 228 -44.56 -84.12 0.24
CA PHE A 228 -45.17 -83.58 1.46
C PHE A 228 -44.13 -83.38 2.58
N HIS A 229 -43.22 -84.34 2.80
CA HIS A 229 -42.12 -84.15 3.75
C HIS A 229 -41.15 -83.05 3.30
N GLU A 230 -40.80 -82.97 2.01
CA GLU A 230 -40.00 -81.87 1.49
C GLU A 230 -40.71 -80.52 1.62
N VAL A 231 -42.03 -80.44 1.41
CA VAL A 231 -42.81 -79.20 1.58
C VAL A 231 -42.87 -78.80 3.05
N ASN A 232 -43.02 -79.76 3.98
CA ASN A 232 -42.96 -79.47 5.42
C ASN A 232 -41.56 -79.00 5.83
N GLU A 233 -40.50 -79.68 5.39
CA GLU A 233 -39.12 -79.29 5.68
C GLU A 233 -38.76 -77.92 5.05
N ARG A 234 -39.28 -77.63 3.85
CA ARG A 234 -39.22 -76.29 3.21
C ARG A 234 -40.00 -75.25 4.01
N ALA A 235 -41.16 -75.60 4.58
CA ALA A 235 -41.97 -74.70 5.39
C ALA A 235 -41.32 -74.39 6.76
N GLU A 236 -40.72 -75.40 7.41
CA GLU A 236 -39.95 -75.22 8.64
C GLU A 236 -38.67 -74.41 8.39
N LYS A 237 -37.94 -74.69 7.30
CA LYS A 237 -36.82 -73.86 6.82
C LYS A 237 -37.27 -72.41 6.57
N ALA A 238 -38.36 -72.19 5.84
CA ALA A 238 -38.92 -70.86 5.59
C ALA A 238 -39.37 -70.16 6.89
N SER A 239 -39.95 -70.87 7.85
CA SER A 239 -40.33 -70.31 9.15
C SER A 239 -39.10 -69.89 9.97
N SER A 240 -38.04 -70.71 9.99
CA SER A 240 -36.77 -70.36 10.64
C SER A 240 -36.08 -69.17 9.97
N GLN A 241 -36.13 -69.09 8.63
CA GLN A 241 -35.63 -67.96 7.85
C GLN A 241 -36.43 -66.68 8.13
N LEU A 242 -37.76 -66.75 8.19
CA LEU A 242 -38.60 -65.61 8.57
C LEU A 242 -38.30 -65.13 9.99
N SER A 243 -38.11 -66.05 10.96
CA SER A 243 -37.72 -65.67 12.32
C SER A 243 -36.33 -65.04 12.41
N ALA A 244 -35.37 -65.48 11.59
CA ALA A 244 -34.05 -64.87 11.50
C ALA A 244 -34.14 -63.46 10.89
N LEU A 245 -34.79 -63.32 9.73
CA LEU A 245 -35.02 -62.04 9.06
C LEU A 245 -35.78 -61.05 9.95
N GLN A 246 -36.75 -61.52 10.75
CA GLN A 246 -37.46 -60.67 11.71
C GLN A 246 -36.56 -60.22 12.88
N GLN A 247 -35.64 -61.08 13.35
CA GLN A 247 -34.66 -60.67 14.36
C GLN A 247 -33.68 -59.64 13.81
N ASP A 248 -33.23 -59.79 12.55
CA ASP A 248 -32.34 -58.83 11.90
C ASP A 248 -33.04 -57.52 11.52
N LEU A 249 -34.34 -57.56 11.22
CA LEU A 249 -35.18 -56.36 11.10
C LEU A 249 -35.25 -55.58 12.43
N GLU A 250 -35.45 -56.26 13.56
CA GLU A 250 -35.51 -55.59 14.86
C GLU A 250 -34.12 -55.07 15.30
N ARG A 251 -33.02 -55.79 14.99
CA ARG A 251 -31.63 -55.31 15.19
C ARG A 251 -31.36 -54.05 14.38
N THR A 252 -31.64 -54.06 13.08
CA THR A 252 -31.39 -52.90 12.20
C THR A 252 -32.28 -51.70 12.59
N ARG A 253 -33.51 -51.94 13.05
CA ARG A 253 -34.37 -50.92 13.65
C ARG A 253 -33.81 -50.34 14.95
N GLN A 254 -33.22 -51.16 15.83
CA GLN A 254 -32.55 -50.67 17.04
C GLN A 254 -31.33 -49.80 16.68
N GLN A 255 -30.47 -50.27 15.78
CA GLN A 255 -29.32 -49.51 15.28
C GLN A 255 -29.73 -48.18 14.64
N ALA A 256 -30.81 -48.15 13.85
CA ALA A 256 -31.35 -46.91 13.28
C ALA A 256 -31.85 -45.93 14.35
N ASN A 257 -32.52 -46.43 15.40
CA ASN A 257 -32.97 -45.59 16.53
C ASN A 257 -31.80 -45.06 17.37
N GLU A 258 -30.70 -45.81 17.50
CA GLU A 258 -29.49 -45.37 18.19
C GLU A 258 -28.73 -44.32 17.36
N ALA A 259 -28.60 -44.52 16.05
CA ALA A 259 -28.06 -43.53 15.12
C ALA A 259 -28.86 -42.22 15.14
N LEU A 260 -30.20 -42.28 15.12
CA LEU A 260 -31.05 -41.08 15.24
C LEU A 260 -30.80 -40.30 16.54
N LYS A 261 -30.65 -41.00 17.68
CA LYS A 261 -30.32 -40.36 18.97
C LYS A 261 -28.94 -39.71 18.97
N ALA A 262 -27.94 -40.34 18.34
CA ALA A 262 -26.62 -39.76 18.18
C ALA A 262 -26.67 -38.48 17.32
N MET A 263 -27.36 -38.54 16.16
CA MET A 263 -27.55 -37.38 15.28
C MET A 263 -28.31 -36.24 15.96
N ASP A 264 -29.34 -36.51 16.77
CA ASP A 264 -30.04 -35.46 17.52
C ASP A 264 -29.18 -34.87 18.65
N ALA A 265 -28.30 -35.65 19.28
CA ALA A 265 -27.34 -35.15 20.27
C ALA A 265 -26.27 -34.26 19.61
N GLU A 266 -25.70 -34.68 18.47
CA GLU A 266 -24.80 -33.88 17.65
C GLU A 266 -25.48 -32.59 17.17
N ARG A 267 -26.73 -32.68 16.71
CA ARG A 267 -27.54 -31.52 16.31
C ARG A 267 -27.82 -30.54 17.45
N GLN A 268 -27.99 -31.03 18.69
CA GLN A 268 -28.09 -30.18 19.87
C GLN A 268 -26.73 -29.53 20.19
N GLN A 269 -25.63 -30.28 20.17
CA GLN A 269 -24.28 -29.74 20.36
C GLN A 269 -23.98 -28.64 19.33
N LEU A 270 -24.22 -28.91 18.04
CA LEU A 270 -24.07 -27.95 16.94
C LEU A 270 -24.95 -26.70 17.10
N ARG A 271 -26.16 -26.81 17.67
CA ARG A 271 -26.96 -25.64 18.04
C ARG A 271 -26.30 -24.83 19.16
N THR A 272 -25.79 -25.48 20.20
CA THR A 272 -25.11 -24.75 21.31
C THR A 272 -23.81 -24.09 20.88
N THR A 273 -23.06 -24.68 19.94
CA THR A 273 -21.85 -24.04 19.39
C THR A 273 -22.18 -22.91 18.42
N ASN A 274 -23.19 -23.08 17.54
CA ASN A 274 -23.64 -22.00 16.66
C ASN A 274 -24.21 -20.79 17.43
N ASN A 275 -24.93 -21.02 18.54
CA ASN A 275 -25.36 -19.92 19.42
C ASN A 275 -24.14 -19.19 19.99
N LYS A 276 -23.21 -19.89 20.66
CA LYS A 276 -21.98 -19.27 21.19
C LYS A 276 -21.16 -18.52 20.13
N LEU A 277 -21.13 -19.02 18.89
CA LEU A 277 -20.47 -18.32 17.78
C LEU A 277 -21.21 -17.05 17.36
N ARG A 278 -22.55 -17.00 17.44
CA ARG A 278 -23.33 -15.76 17.26
C ARG A 278 -23.09 -14.79 18.40
N ASP A 279 -23.19 -15.26 19.64
CA ASP A 279 -22.95 -14.46 20.84
C ASP A 279 -21.56 -13.77 20.75
N ASN A 280 -20.50 -14.53 20.44
CA ASN A 280 -19.16 -14.01 20.20
C ASN A 280 -19.07 -13.03 19.01
N ILE A 281 -19.84 -13.23 17.93
CA ILE A 281 -19.87 -12.32 16.77
C ILE A 281 -20.58 -11.01 17.11
N GLU A 282 -21.63 -11.05 17.94
CA GLU A 282 -22.37 -9.89 18.41
C GLU A 282 -21.54 -9.07 19.41
N GLU A 283 -20.82 -9.72 20.34
CA GLU A 283 -19.80 -9.08 21.19
C GLU A 283 -18.69 -8.42 20.36
N LEU A 284 -18.14 -9.10 19.35
CA LEU A 284 -17.12 -8.54 18.47
C LEU A 284 -17.63 -7.34 17.66
N ARG A 285 -18.90 -7.34 17.22
CA ARG A 285 -19.52 -6.20 16.53
C ARG A 285 -19.61 -4.98 17.45
N HIS A 286 -20.15 -5.13 18.66
CA HIS A 286 -20.21 -4.04 19.64
C HIS A 286 -18.82 -3.55 20.10
N ALA A 287 -17.78 -4.40 20.02
CA ALA A 287 -16.39 -4.01 20.28
C ALA A 287 -15.66 -3.35 19.07
N LEU A 288 -16.31 -3.30 17.90
CA LEU A 288 -15.83 -2.65 16.67
C LEU A 288 -16.58 -1.35 16.38
N GLU A 289 -17.90 -1.32 16.56
CA GLU A 289 -18.79 -0.16 16.39
C GLU A 289 -18.22 1.18 16.95
N PRO A 290 -17.73 1.30 18.20
CA PRO A 290 -17.15 2.55 18.70
C PRO A 290 -15.78 2.88 18.08
N LYS A 291 -15.06 1.90 17.50
CA LYS A 291 -13.81 2.14 16.77
C LYS A 291 -14.08 2.61 15.34
N GLU A 292 -15.15 2.13 14.72
CA GLU A 292 -15.64 2.60 13.43
C GLU A 292 -16.07 4.08 13.54
N GLN A 293 -16.86 4.42 14.56
CA GLN A 293 -17.22 5.82 14.88
C GLN A 293 -15.99 6.71 15.20
N ALA A 294 -14.98 6.17 15.89
CA ALA A 294 -13.72 6.88 16.14
C ALA A 294 -12.91 7.08 14.85
N LEU A 295 -12.94 6.14 13.90
CA LEU A 295 -12.30 6.28 12.60
C LEU A 295 -13.03 7.30 11.71
N GLU A 296 -14.36 7.30 11.69
CA GLU A 296 -15.16 8.29 10.94
C GLU A 296 -14.89 9.72 11.43
N THR A 297 -14.86 9.93 12.75
CA THR A 297 -14.56 11.26 13.33
C THR A 297 -13.11 11.69 13.11
N LEU A 298 -12.15 10.75 13.12
CA LEU A 298 -10.76 11.04 12.72
C LEU A 298 -10.63 11.34 11.22
N GLN A 299 -11.38 10.66 10.35
CA GLN A 299 -11.42 10.94 8.91
C GLN A 299 -12.00 12.33 8.63
N GLN A 300 -13.07 12.73 9.32
CA GLN A 300 -13.63 14.08 9.23
C GLN A 300 -12.60 15.14 9.66
N SER A 301 -11.94 14.96 10.81
CA SER A 301 -10.89 15.89 11.28
C SER A 301 -9.62 15.88 10.42
N LEU A 302 -9.37 14.81 9.65
CA LEU A 302 -8.30 14.76 8.66
C LEU A 302 -8.67 15.54 7.40
N LEU A 303 -9.88 15.37 6.87
CA LEU A 303 -10.39 16.11 5.71
C LEU A 303 -10.48 17.63 5.97
N GLU A 304 -10.87 18.05 7.18
CA GLU A 304 -10.78 19.45 7.62
C GLU A 304 -9.35 20.00 7.56
N LYS A 305 -8.35 19.19 7.96
CA LYS A 305 -6.92 19.58 7.91
C LYS A 305 -6.37 19.58 6.49
N GLU A 306 -6.82 18.68 5.63
CA GLU A 306 -6.47 18.68 4.21
C GLU A 306 -7.00 19.94 3.52
N GLN A 307 -8.25 20.35 3.78
CA GLN A 307 -8.78 21.63 3.28
C GLN A 307 -7.96 22.82 3.79
N MET A 308 -7.65 22.89 5.09
CA MET A 308 -6.81 23.97 5.64
C MET A 308 -5.40 24.00 5.02
N LEU A 309 -4.81 22.84 4.71
CA LEU A 309 -3.52 22.77 4.02
C LEU A 309 -3.61 23.23 2.56
N GLU A 310 -4.71 22.96 1.87
CA GLU A 310 -4.93 23.43 0.49
C GLU A 310 -5.20 24.93 0.43
N ASP A 311 -5.97 25.49 1.37
CA ASP A 311 -6.15 26.94 1.53
C ASP A 311 -4.79 27.64 1.77
N LEU A 312 -3.93 27.05 2.62
CA LEU A 312 -2.57 27.54 2.87
C LEU A 312 -1.65 27.42 1.64
N ARG A 313 -1.76 26.34 0.85
CA ARG A 313 -1.06 26.18 -0.43
C ARG A 313 -1.47 27.27 -1.42
N GLY A 314 -2.77 27.55 -1.56
CA GLY A 314 -3.29 28.62 -2.41
C GLY A 314 -2.76 30.00 -2.01
N LEU A 315 -2.68 30.28 -0.70
CA LEU A 315 -2.08 31.52 -0.20
C LEU A 315 -0.57 31.62 -0.48
N LEU A 316 0.18 30.51 -0.35
CA LEU A 316 1.60 30.45 -0.67
C LEU A 316 1.86 30.62 -2.18
N GLN A 317 1.08 29.95 -3.04
CA GLN A 317 1.16 30.13 -4.49
C GLN A 317 0.86 31.59 -4.88
N ALA A 318 -0.21 32.19 -4.34
CA ALA A 318 -0.55 33.59 -4.61
C ALA A 318 0.44 34.62 -4.02
N ALA A 319 1.37 34.21 -3.15
CA ALA A 319 2.52 35.00 -2.71
C ALA A 319 3.72 34.79 -3.65
N GLU A 320 3.98 33.55 -4.06
CA GLU A 320 5.08 33.20 -4.97
C GLU A 320 4.87 33.76 -6.38
N GLU A 321 3.64 33.73 -6.91
CA GLU A 321 3.29 34.39 -8.18
C GLU A 321 3.57 35.90 -8.16
N LYS A 322 3.26 36.58 -7.05
CA LYS A 322 3.60 38.01 -6.86
C LYS A 322 5.11 38.22 -6.77
N ARG A 323 5.84 37.31 -6.14
CA ARG A 323 7.31 37.33 -6.09
C ARG A 323 7.89 37.15 -7.50
N GLN A 324 7.42 36.17 -8.26
CA GLN A 324 7.86 35.90 -9.63
C GLN A 324 7.51 37.04 -10.59
N ALA A 325 6.34 37.68 -10.43
CA ALA A 325 5.96 38.89 -11.16
C ALA A 325 6.95 40.05 -10.88
N SER A 326 7.28 40.33 -9.61
CA SER A 326 8.25 41.40 -9.29
C SER A 326 9.68 41.08 -9.77
N VAL A 327 10.12 39.82 -9.69
CA VAL A 327 11.42 39.38 -10.21
C VAL A 327 11.49 39.48 -11.74
N SER A 328 10.43 39.12 -12.46
CA SER A 328 10.37 39.24 -13.92
C SER A 328 10.26 40.70 -14.40
N GLU A 329 9.59 41.58 -13.64
CA GLU A 329 9.60 43.01 -13.93
C GLU A 329 11.00 43.62 -13.75
N LEU A 330 11.72 43.23 -12.69
CA LEU A 330 13.09 43.66 -12.43
C LEU A 330 14.08 43.12 -13.47
N SER A 331 13.99 41.85 -13.85
CA SER A 331 14.85 41.27 -14.89
C SER A 331 14.56 41.86 -16.27
N ALA A 332 13.30 42.14 -16.62
CA ALA A 332 12.94 42.83 -17.85
C ALA A 332 13.46 44.28 -17.89
N LYS A 333 13.48 44.99 -16.75
CA LYS A 333 14.12 46.31 -16.63
C LYS A 333 15.64 46.21 -16.83
N HIS A 334 16.30 45.25 -16.18
CA HIS A 334 17.74 45.03 -16.30
C HIS A 334 18.15 44.65 -17.73
N GLN A 335 17.41 43.73 -18.37
CA GLN A 335 17.66 43.29 -19.73
C GLN A 335 17.50 44.44 -20.74
N LYS A 336 16.51 45.34 -20.55
CA LYS A 336 16.36 46.54 -21.39
C LYS A 336 17.56 47.49 -21.28
N VAL A 337 18.13 47.66 -20.08
CA VAL A 337 19.35 48.46 -19.88
C VAL A 337 20.55 47.83 -20.58
N ILE A 338 20.74 46.50 -20.43
CA ILE A 338 21.82 45.78 -21.13
C ILE A 338 21.63 45.88 -22.65
N VAL A 339 20.43 45.64 -23.18
CA VAL A 339 20.15 45.71 -24.61
C VAL A 339 20.48 47.10 -25.17
N ALA A 340 20.03 48.18 -24.52
CA ALA A 340 20.36 49.54 -24.95
C ALA A 340 21.88 49.82 -24.93
N GLU A 341 22.62 49.32 -23.93
CA GLU A 341 24.08 49.45 -23.87
C GLU A 341 24.79 48.66 -24.98
N LYS A 342 24.28 47.47 -25.33
CA LYS A 342 24.80 46.64 -26.42
C LYS A 342 24.45 47.23 -27.79
N GLU A 343 23.23 47.72 -27.99
CA GLU A 343 22.79 48.37 -29.23
C GLU A 343 23.62 49.63 -29.53
N SER A 344 23.93 50.46 -28.52
CA SER A 344 24.86 51.59 -28.68
C SER A 344 26.24 51.13 -29.20
N LYS A 345 26.79 50.07 -28.59
CA LYS A 345 28.11 49.54 -28.96
C LYS A 345 28.12 48.85 -30.33
N ILE A 346 27.01 48.21 -30.71
CA ILE A 346 26.84 47.65 -32.05
C ILE A 346 26.74 48.77 -33.09
N ALA A 347 26.00 49.85 -32.83
CA ALA A 347 25.93 51.00 -33.74
C ALA A 347 27.29 51.69 -33.93
N GLU A 348 28.11 51.78 -32.88
CA GLU A 348 29.51 52.24 -32.95
C GLU A 348 30.39 51.30 -33.81
N MET A 349 30.24 49.98 -33.64
CA MET A 349 30.98 48.98 -34.42
C MET A 349 30.55 48.92 -35.90
N ASP A 350 29.26 48.99 -36.20
CA ASP A 350 28.72 48.95 -37.56
C ASP A 350 29.12 50.20 -38.35
N ALA A 351 29.20 51.37 -37.69
CA ALA A 351 29.72 52.59 -38.30
C ALA A 351 31.19 52.42 -38.74
N ALA A 352 32.01 51.74 -37.95
CA ALA A 352 33.40 51.42 -38.30
C ALA A 352 33.48 50.34 -39.41
N ALA A 353 32.76 49.23 -39.25
CA ALA A 353 32.78 48.08 -40.16
C ALA A 353 32.23 48.43 -41.56
N SER A 354 31.18 49.26 -41.64
CA SER A 354 30.66 49.79 -42.91
C SER A 354 31.72 50.58 -43.67
N GLY A 355 32.51 51.39 -42.96
CA GLY A 355 33.64 52.15 -43.51
C GLY A 355 34.78 51.29 -44.05
N GLU A 356 34.90 50.03 -43.63
CA GLU A 356 35.88 49.06 -44.14
C GLU A 356 35.31 48.14 -45.23
N ALA A 357 34.07 47.66 -45.07
CA ALA A 357 33.35 46.88 -46.07
C ALA A 357 33.19 47.66 -47.40
N ALA A 358 33.00 48.98 -47.34
CA ALA A 358 33.00 49.86 -48.52
C ALA A 358 34.34 49.82 -49.29
N ARG A 359 35.49 49.71 -48.58
CA ARG A 359 36.83 49.61 -49.18
C ARG A 359 37.03 48.24 -49.82
N LEU A 360 36.67 47.17 -49.11
CA LEU A 360 36.81 45.79 -49.62
C LEU A 360 35.92 45.51 -50.83
N LYS A 361 34.68 46.04 -50.85
CA LYS A 361 33.76 45.86 -51.98
C LYS A 361 34.29 46.48 -53.27
N ALA A 362 34.98 47.62 -53.19
CA ALA A 362 35.64 48.25 -54.33
C ALA A 362 36.78 47.38 -54.91
N ALA A 363 37.51 46.66 -54.07
CA ALA A 363 38.57 45.74 -54.52
C ALA A 363 38.01 44.46 -55.18
N ILE A 364 36.96 43.85 -54.60
CA ILE A 364 36.37 42.60 -55.11
C ILE A 364 35.77 42.77 -56.51
N GLU A 365 35.15 43.92 -56.81
CA GLU A 365 34.51 44.14 -58.11
C GLU A 365 35.55 44.25 -59.26
N SER A 366 36.79 44.66 -58.96
CA SER A 366 37.91 44.59 -59.91
C SER A 366 38.22 43.13 -60.29
N ILE A 367 38.34 42.24 -59.30
CA ILE A 367 38.73 40.83 -59.50
C ILE A 367 37.63 40.03 -60.22
N LYS A 368 36.34 40.36 -60.01
CA LYS A 368 35.23 39.66 -60.69
C LYS A 368 35.25 39.85 -62.21
N GLY A 369 35.71 41.00 -62.70
CA GLY A 369 35.85 41.24 -64.14
C GLY A 369 36.82 40.25 -64.82
N GLU A 370 37.86 39.83 -64.08
CA GLU A 370 38.89 38.91 -64.55
C GLU A 370 38.37 37.47 -64.66
N LEU A 371 37.63 37.00 -63.65
CA LEU A 371 37.12 35.62 -63.59
C LEU A 371 36.02 35.32 -64.63
N ALA A 372 35.19 36.31 -64.97
CA ALA A 372 34.10 36.14 -65.93
C ALA A 372 34.60 35.74 -67.33
N HIS A 373 35.80 36.20 -67.70
CA HIS A 373 36.41 35.91 -69.01
C HIS A 373 36.74 34.42 -69.20
N GLN A 374 37.14 33.72 -68.14
CA GLN A 374 37.63 32.32 -68.21
C GLN A 374 36.52 31.27 -68.33
N LYS A 375 35.29 31.55 -67.86
CA LYS A 375 34.22 30.54 -67.83
C LYS A 375 33.54 30.29 -69.18
N GLN A 376 33.75 31.16 -70.17
CA GLN A 376 33.07 31.09 -71.46
C GLN A 376 33.48 29.87 -72.31
N GLU A 377 34.71 29.35 -72.14
CA GLU A 377 35.28 28.37 -73.08
C GLU A 377 34.88 26.91 -72.82
N HIS A 378 34.42 26.57 -71.61
CA HIS A 378 34.51 25.19 -71.10
C HIS A 378 33.26 24.29 -71.27
N PHE A 379 32.15 24.80 -71.83
CA PHE A 379 30.82 24.18 -71.69
C PHE A 379 30.35 23.30 -72.88
N LEU A 380 31.11 23.19 -73.97
CA LEU A 380 30.52 22.94 -75.31
C LEU A 380 30.56 21.49 -75.85
N LEU A 381 30.62 20.43 -75.01
CA LEU A 381 30.66 19.05 -75.53
C LEU A 381 29.80 17.99 -74.80
N LEU A 382 28.95 17.36 -75.64
CA LEU A 382 28.39 15.98 -75.61
C LEU A 382 27.03 15.69 -74.95
N LEU A 383 26.29 14.78 -75.61
CA LEU A 383 24.86 14.47 -75.44
C LEU A 383 24.53 12.99 -75.71
N HIS A 384 23.55 12.48 -74.95
CA HIS A 384 22.42 11.58 -75.32
C HIS A 384 22.63 10.17 -75.97
N PRO A 385 21.83 9.13 -75.61
CA PRO A 385 21.96 7.74 -76.11
C PRO A 385 20.77 7.25 -76.99
N CYS A 386 20.78 5.98 -77.42
CA CYS A 386 19.58 5.20 -77.83
C CYS A 386 19.85 3.68 -77.99
N CYS A 387 18.92 2.78 -77.56
CA CYS A 387 18.57 1.48 -78.21
C CYS A 387 17.54 0.62 -77.42
N LEU A 388 16.80 -0.24 -78.14
CA LEU A 388 15.68 -1.14 -77.74
C LEU A 388 15.59 -2.29 -78.79
N PRO A 389 14.72 -3.33 -78.69
CA PRO A 389 14.13 -4.00 -77.52
C PRO A 389 14.16 -5.55 -77.66
N LEU A 390 15.24 -6.23 -77.28
CA LEU A 390 15.23 -7.71 -77.10
C LEU A 390 15.16 -8.12 -75.61
N THR A 391 14.89 -7.14 -74.75
CA THR A 391 14.97 -7.26 -73.29
C THR A 391 13.72 -7.90 -72.69
N VAL A 392 12.53 -7.59 -73.18
CA VAL A 392 11.25 -7.75 -72.43
C VAL A 392 11.02 -9.12 -71.78
N THR A 393 11.25 -10.25 -72.46
CA THR A 393 11.02 -11.59 -71.86
C THR A 393 12.12 -12.01 -70.88
N VAL A 394 13.39 -11.78 -71.24
CA VAL A 394 14.55 -12.01 -70.36
C VAL A 394 14.51 -11.06 -69.16
N ASN A 395 13.94 -9.87 -69.33
CA ASN A 395 13.60 -8.94 -68.28
C ASN A 395 12.49 -9.52 -67.39
N GLN A 396 11.37 -9.99 -67.92
CA GLN A 396 10.28 -10.54 -67.10
C GLN A 396 10.72 -11.74 -66.24
N GLU A 397 11.58 -12.62 -66.76
CA GLU A 397 12.14 -13.72 -65.97
C GLU A 397 13.14 -13.21 -64.91
N LYS A 398 14.06 -12.30 -65.26
CA LYS A 398 15.01 -11.72 -64.28
C LYS A 398 14.34 -10.79 -63.28
N GLU A 399 13.27 -10.10 -63.66
CA GLU A 399 12.41 -9.30 -62.81
C GLU A 399 11.76 -10.24 -61.81
N LYS A 400 11.12 -11.34 -62.26
CA LYS A 400 10.58 -12.38 -61.36
C LYS A 400 11.65 -12.95 -60.42
N GLU A 401 12.82 -13.36 -60.92
CA GLU A 401 13.92 -13.85 -60.09
C GLU A 401 14.41 -12.80 -59.09
N SER A 402 14.45 -11.51 -59.48
CA SER A 402 14.83 -10.41 -58.58
C SER A 402 13.74 -10.06 -57.56
N TRP A 403 12.46 -10.22 -57.90
CA TRP A 403 11.34 -10.13 -56.96
C TRP A 403 11.36 -11.30 -55.98
N GLU A 404 11.59 -12.53 -56.44
CA GLU A 404 11.73 -13.70 -55.56
C GLU A 404 12.96 -13.58 -54.66
N ALA A 405 14.11 -13.13 -55.19
CA ALA A 405 15.32 -12.89 -54.40
C ALA A 405 15.19 -11.71 -53.42
N THR A 406 14.52 -10.63 -53.78
CA THR A 406 14.24 -9.52 -52.84
C THR A 406 13.22 -9.92 -51.79
N CYS A 407 12.17 -10.67 -52.13
CA CYS A 407 11.23 -11.25 -51.15
C CYS A 407 11.93 -12.22 -50.20
N GLN A 408 12.83 -13.08 -50.67
CA GLN A 408 13.65 -13.93 -49.79
C GLN A 408 14.59 -13.11 -48.91
N ALA A 409 15.22 -12.06 -49.45
CA ALA A 409 16.06 -11.14 -48.67
C ALA A 409 15.26 -10.31 -47.65
N PHE A 410 13.99 -9.99 -47.92
CA PHE A 410 13.09 -9.35 -46.96
C PHE A 410 12.63 -10.33 -45.88
N LYS A 411 12.32 -11.59 -46.22
CA LYS A 411 12.02 -12.64 -45.24
C LYS A 411 13.21 -12.91 -44.31
N ALA A 412 14.41 -13.12 -44.84
CA ALA A 412 15.61 -13.30 -44.02
C ALA A 412 15.92 -12.07 -43.14
N LYS A 413 15.62 -10.85 -43.60
CA LYS A 413 15.73 -9.62 -42.79
C LYS A 413 14.65 -9.53 -41.70
N LEU A 414 13.44 -10.01 -41.98
CA LEU A 414 12.36 -10.09 -41.01
C LEU A 414 12.67 -11.14 -39.93
N GLU A 415 13.00 -12.37 -40.33
CA GLU A 415 13.41 -13.47 -39.44
C GLU A 415 14.59 -13.08 -38.53
N THR A 416 15.58 -12.34 -39.06
CA THR A 416 16.69 -11.82 -38.25
C THR A 416 16.30 -10.62 -37.38
N ALA A 417 15.36 -9.78 -37.78
CA ALA A 417 14.82 -8.72 -36.94
C ALA A 417 13.99 -9.30 -35.77
N GLU A 418 13.10 -10.25 -36.04
CA GLU A 418 12.32 -11.00 -35.06
C GLU A 418 13.24 -11.76 -34.08
N SER A 419 14.25 -12.47 -34.59
CA SER A 419 15.26 -13.17 -33.77
C SER A 419 16.13 -12.24 -32.91
N ASN A 420 16.23 -10.94 -33.27
CA ASN A 420 16.91 -9.93 -32.48
C ASN A 420 15.95 -9.24 -31.50
N PHE A 421 14.69 -9.03 -31.88
CA PHE A 421 13.63 -8.53 -30.99
C PHE A 421 13.41 -9.49 -29.82
N ILE A 422 13.18 -10.78 -30.09
CA ILE A 422 13.00 -11.83 -29.08
C ILE A 422 14.22 -11.90 -28.15
N ARG A 423 15.44 -11.69 -28.67
CA ARG A 423 16.66 -11.67 -27.84
C ARG A 423 16.70 -10.44 -26.93
N ALA A 424 16.41 -9.25 -27.46
CA ALA A 424 16.34 -8.01 -26.70
C ALA A 424 15.22 -8.04 -25.65
N GLU A 425 14.08 -8.67 -25.96
CA GLU A 425 12.97 -8.91 -25.05
C GLU A 425 13.34 -9.88 -23.92
N ILE A 426 14.03 -10.99 -24.23
CA ILE A 426 14.57 -11.92 -23.22
C ILE A 426 15.64 -11.25 -22.34
N GLU A 427 16.49 -10.41 -22.90
CA GLU A 427 17.50 -9.65 -22.14
C GLU A 427 16.84 -8.57 -21.26
N ALA A 428 15.80 -7.90 -21.75
CA ALA A 428 14.99 -6.95 -20.99
C ALA A 428 14.14 -7.61 -19.89
N ALA A 429 13.61 -8.80 -20.12
CA ALA A 429 12.88 -9.57 -19.12
C ALA A 429 13.81 -9.98 -17.97
N LYS A 430 15.07 -10.33 -18.27
CA LYS A 430 16.10 -10.62 -17.26
C LYS A 430 16.47 -9.38 -16.44
N THR A 431 16.74 -8.24 -17.08
CA THR A 431 17.05 -7.01 -16.32
C THR A 431 15.86 -6.50 -15.53
N ARG A 432 14.64 -6.61 -16.06
CA ARG A 432 13.39 -6.31 -15.34
C ARG A 432 13.24 -7.20 -14.10
N SER A 433 13.36 -8.52 -14.25
CA SER A 433 13.29 -9.46 -13.11
C SER A 433 14.39 -9.21 -12.07
N GLN A 434 15.60 -8.82 -12.49
CA GLN A 434 16.70 -8.46 -11.59
C GLN A 434 16.42 -7.15 -10.83
N LEU A 435 15.82 -6.15 -11.48
CA LEU A 435 15.39 -4.89 -10.85
C LEU A 435 14.18 -5.10 -9.93
N GLU A 436 13.22 -5.95 -10.30
CA GLU A 436 12.07 -6.34 -9.46
C GLU A 436 12.53 -7.07 -8.20
N LEU A 437 13.53 -7.94 -8.30
CA LEU A 437 14.18 -8.57 -7.14
C LEU A 437 14.89 -7.54 -6.26
N GLN A 438 15.64 -6.60 -6.84
CA GLN A 438 16.31 -5.53 -6.08
C GLN A 438 15.29 -4.63 -5.35
N LEU A 439 14.24 -4.18 -6.04
CA LEU A 439 13.14 -3.41 -5.46
C LEU A 439 12.41 -4.19 -4.36
N SER A 440 12.22 -5.50 -4.51
CA SER A 440 11.68 -6.36 -3.44
C SER A 440 12.60 -6.36 -2.21
N THR A 441 13.91 -6.52 -2.38
CA THR A 441 14.86 -6.48 -1.25
C THR A 441 14.97 -5.10 -0.59
N GLN A 442 14.93 -4.00 -1.35
CA GLN A 442 14.86 -2.64 -0.80
C GLN A 442 13.53 -2.39 -0.07
N THR A 443 12.41 -2.91 -0.59
CA THR A 443 11.10 -2.78 0.06
C THR A 443 11.07 -3.54 1.39
N GLN A 444 11.64 -4.75 1.47
CA GLN A 444 11.78 -5.47 2.74
C GLN A 444 12.68 -4.70 3.71
N LEU A 445 13.84 -4.22 3.24
CA LEU A 445 14.78 -3.44 4.07
C LEU A 445 14.13 -2.15 4.62
N LEU A 446 13.31 -1.47 3.82
CA LEU A 446 12.53 -0.30 4.24
C LEU A 446 11.49 -0.69 5.30
N ASN A 447 10.72 -1.76 5.10
CA ASN A 447 9.76 -2.25 6.09
C ASN A 447 10.43 -2.60 7.42
N ASP A 448 11.60 -3.26 7.39
CA ASP A 448 12.39 -3.61 8.57
C ASP A 448 12.90 -2.35 9.31
N ARG A 449 13.37 -1.32 8.56
CA ARG A 449 13.81 -0.03 9.13
C ARG A 449 12.64 0.80 9.68
N ASP A 450 11.50 0.85 9.00
CA ASP A 450 10.30 1.54 9.50
C ASP A 450 9.76 0.86 10.77
N ALA A 451 9.85 -0.48 10.87
CA ALA A 451 9.53 -1.22 12.10
C ALA A 451 10.52 -0.93 13.25
N GLU A 452 11.82 -0.84 12.98
CA GLU A 452 12.82 -0.39 13.97
C GLU A 452 12.56 1.04 14.45
N VAL A 453 12.25 1.97 13.54
CA VAL A 453 11.91 3.36 13.88
C VAL A 453 10.61 3.44 14.70
N ALA A 454 9.61 2.60 14.42
CA ALA A 454 8.42 2.48 15.26
C ALA A 454 8.77 1.97 16.66
N ALA A 455 9.56 0.89 16.77
CA ALA A 455 9.97 0.33 18.06
C ALA A 455 10.79 1.31 18.92
N LEU A 456 11.63 2.16 18.31
CA LEU A 456 12.37 3.20 19.02
C LEU A 456 11.47 4.36 19.48
N LYS A 457 10.48 4.78 18.69
CA LYS A 457 9.47 5.77 19.12
C LYS A 457 8.62 5.27 20.29
N ASP A 458 8.27 3.99 20.27
CA ASP A 458 7.60 3.30 21.36
C ASP A 458 8.43 3.32 22.66
N GLN A 459 9.75 3.09 22.57
CA GLN A 459 10.65 3.17 23.73
C GLN A 459 10.77 4.60 24.27
N ILE A 460 10.87 5.61 23.38
CA ILE A 460 10.87 7.02 23.78
C ILE A 460 9.58 7.37 24.53
N SER A 461 8.41 7.03 23.98
CA SER A 461 7.12 7.36 24.61
C SER A 461 6.91 6.66 25.96
N ARG A 462 7.46 5.45 26.14
CA ARG A 462 7.48 4.75 27.45
C ARG A 462 8.37 5.48 28.46
N LEU A 463 9.58 5.89 28.06
CA LEU A 463 10.48 6.66 28.91
C LEU A 463 9.89 8.03 29.29
N GLU A 464 9.21 8.71 28.36
CA GLU A 464 8.50 9.97 28.63
C GLU A 464 7.34 9.79 29.63
N ALA A 465 6.60 8.67 29.54
CA ALA A 465 5.59 8.29 30.53
C ALA A 465 6.20 7.98 31.92
N GLU A 466 7.34 7.31 31.96
CA GLU A 466 8.08 7.06 33.21
C GLU A 466 8.63 8.36 33.83
N PHE A 467 9.23 9.24 33.03
CA PHE A 467 9.76 10.54 33.50
C PHE A 467 8.65 11.49 33.97
N SER A 468 7.51 11.54 33.29
CA SER A 468 6.36 12.32 33.77
C SER A 468 5.77 11.74 35.06
N SER A 469 5.66 10.41 35.18
CA SER A 469 5.29 9.73 36.45
C SER A 469 6.27 10.03 37.60
N TYR A 470 7.57 10.08 37.32
CA TYR A 470 8.60 10.48 38.29
C TYR A 470 8.48 11.96 38.68
N LYS A 471 8.26 12.86 37.71
CA LYS A 471 8.10 14.30 37.95
C LYS A 471 6.87 14.60 38.80
N VAL A 472 5.74 13.94 38.55
CA VAL A 472 4.53 14.04 39.37
C VAL A 472 4.82 13.57 40.81
N ARG A 473 5.43 12.39 40.99
CA ARG A 473 5.83 11.90 42.34
C ARG A 473 6.76 12.86 43.07
N ALA A 474 7.74 13.44 42.39
CA ALA A 474 8.67 14.41 42.98
C ALA A 474 7.94 15.69 43.43
N HIS A 475 7.03 16.24 42.61
CA HIS A 475 6.21 17.38 43.01
C HIS A 475 5.25 17.05 44.17
N SER A 476 4.62 15.87 44.20
CA SER A 476 3.76 15.48 45.32
C SER A 476 4.53 15.32 46.63
N LEU A 477 5.77 14.81 46.58
CA LEU A 477 6.65 14.72 47.76
C LEU A 477 7.10 16.11 48.25
N LEU A 478 7.45 17.02 47.34
CA LEU A 478 7.77 18.42 47.65
C LEU A 478 6.57 19.12 48.29
N GLN A 479 5.40 19.09 47.64
CA GLN A 479 4.17 19.71 48.14
C GLN A 479 3.77 19.16 49.52
N LYS A 480 3.97 17.86 49.77
CA LYS A 480 3.76 17.28 51.10
C LYS A 480 4.76 17.82 52.13
N LYS A 481 6.04 17.99 51.76
CA LYS A 481 7.05 18.58 52.66
C LYS A 481 6.83 20.06 52.92
N ASP A 482 6.38 20.82 51.92
CA ASP A 482 5.99 22.22 52.09
C ASP A 482 4.77 22.36 53.02
N ALA A 483 3.80 21.45 52.91
CA ALA A 483 2.65 21.39 53.83
C ALA A 483 3.06 20.97 55.26
N GLU A 484 3.96 20.01 55.43
CA GLU A 484 4.54 19.64 56.73
C GLU A 484 5.34 20.82 57.36
N LEU A 485 6.06 21.60 56.55
CA LEU A 485 6.80 22.79 56.98
C LEU A 485 5.88 23.98 57.30
N ALA A 486 4.73 24.11 56.63
CA ALA A 486 3.70 25.07 56.99
C ALA A 486 3.08 24.70 58.35
N ALA A 487 2.58 23.47 58.50
CA ALA A 487 1.98 22.98 59.74
C ALA A 487 2.92 23.05 60.96
N ALA A 488 4.24 22.94 60.75
CA ALA A 488 5.24 23.14 61.82
C ALA A 488 5.37 24.61 62.26
N LYS A 489 5.26 25.57 61.33
CA LYS A 489 5.27 27.02 61.62
C LYS A 489 3.95 27.49 62.23
N ASP A 490 2.84 26.97 61.72
CA ASP A 490 1.48 27.24 62.21
C ASP A 490 1.18 26.54 63.55
N SER A 491 2.19 25.94 64.20
CA SER A 491 2.02 25.30 65.50
C SER A 491 1.86 26.35 66.60
N GLU A 492 0.83 26.19 67.42
CA GLU A 492 0.43 27.14 68.48
C GLU A 492 1.58 27.46 69.46
N GLN A 493 2.55 26.55 69.62
CA GLN A 493 3.73 26.73 70.47
C GLN A 493 4.71 27.77 69.90
N VAL A 494 4.89 27.85 68.57
CA VAL A 494 5.72 28.88 67.94
C VAL A 494 5.03 30.24 68.04
N ILE A 495 3.74 30.28 67.73
CA ILE A 495 2.92 31.50 67.81
C ILE A 495 2.92 32.07 69.24
N ALA A 496 2.69 31.24 70.25
CA ALA A 496 2.71 31.67 71.65
C ALA A 496 4.09 32.17 72.11
N LEU A 497 5.19 31.62 71.58
CA LEU A 497 6.55 32.10 71.86
C LEU A 497 6.85 33.43 71.15
N GLU A 498 6.39 33.62 69.91
CA GLU A 498 6.50 34.91 69.20
C GLU A 498 5.66 36.00 69.86
N GLU A 499 4.45 35.69 70.34
CA GLU A 499 3.61 36.63 71.08
C GLU A 499 4.22 37.00 72.44
N ALA A 500 4.71 36.02 73.22
CA ALA A 500 5.36 36.28 74.50
C ALA A 500 6.68 37.07 74.35
N LEU A 501 7.48 36.80 73.32
CA LEU A 501 8.70 37.56 73.03
C LEU A 501 8.36 39.01 72.66
N LYS A 502 7.31 39.22 71.86
CA LYS A 502 6.82 40.54 71.48
C LYS A 502 6.20 41.31 72.64
N GLU A 503 5.56 40.63 73.59
CA GLU A 503 5.10 41.26 74.84
C GLU A 503 6.30 41.75 75.67
N ALA A 504 7.33 40.92 75.85
CA ALA A 504 8.59 41.32 76.50
C ALA A 504 9.33 42.47 75.78
N GLU A 505 9.34 42.50 74.45
CA GLU A 505 9.90 43.64 73.69
C GLU A 505 9.12 44.96 73.95
N ASN A 506 7.80 44.89 74.10
CA ASN A 506 6.97 46.04 74.46
C ASN A 506 7.23 46.50 75.90
N GLU A 507 7.37 45.57 76.85
CA GLU A 507 7.73 45.88 78.24
C GLU A 507 9.11 46.57 78.31
N ILE A 508 10.15 45.99 77.68
CA ILE A 508 11.49 46.59 77.59
C ILE A 508 11.42 47.99 76.96
N SER A 509 10.62 48.18 75.91
CA SER A 509 10.41 49.47 75.28
C SER A 509 9.79 50.48 76.25
N SER A 510 8.78 50.10 77.02
CA SER A 510 8.15 50.98 78.03
C SER A 510 9.11 51.35 79.16
N VAL A 511 9.87 50.39 79.70
CA VAL A 511 10.89 50.62 80.74
C VAL A 511 12.01 51.54 80.23
N SER A 512 12.39 51.44 78.96
CA SER A 512 13.37 52.35 78.35
C SER A 512 12.84 53.79 78.25
N ALA A 513 11.56 53.97 77.92
CA ALA A 513 10.93 55.28 77.86
C ALA A 513 10.77 55.91 79.26
N GLU A 514 10.45 55.12 80.29
CA GLU A 514 10.42 55.59 81.68
C GLU A 514 11.83 55.99 82.18
N ARG A 515 12.86 55.21 81.87
CA ARG A 515 14.27 55.54 82.14
C ARG A 515 14.66 56.87 81.50
N ASP A 516 14.35 57.07 80.22
CA ASP A 516 14.77 58.26 79.47
C ASP A 516 14.00 59.51 79.89
N LYS A 517 12.74 59.34 80.33
CA LYS A 517 11.98 60.38 81.02
C LYS A 517 12.62 60.76 82.37
N ALA A 518 12.96 59.78 83.21
CA ALA A 518 13.61 60.03 84.50
C ALA A 518 14.99 60.68 84.34
N PHE A 519 15.76 60.30 83.31
CA PHE A 519 17.01 60.95 82.94
C PHE A 519 16.80 62.41 82.54
N SER A 520 15.74 62.70 81.76
CA SER A 520 15.37 64.06 81.36
C SER A 520 14.98 64.93 82.56
N GLU A 521 14.18 64.40 83.50
CA GLU A 521 13.79 65.10 84.73
C GLU A 521 15.00 65.40 85.63
N LEU A 522 15.98 64.49 85.72
CA LEU A 522 17.26 64.73 86.40
C LEU A 522 18.11 65.79 85.69
N GLN A 523 18.12 65.80 84.35
CA GLN A 523 18.88 66.78 83.58
C GLN A 523 18.30 68.19 83.70
N ASP A 524 16.97 68.33 83.70
CA ASP A 524 16.28 69.60 83.98
C ASP A 524 16.55 70.10 85.42
N ALA A 525 16.61 69.20 86.41
CA ALA A 525 16.98 69.56 87.78
C ALA A 525 18.43 70.09 87.89
N LEU A 526 19.38 69.49 87.17
CA LEU A 526 20.76 69.98 87.09
C LEU A 526 20.83 71.36 86.43
N VAL A 527 20.16 71.55 85.29
CA VAL A 527 20.08 72.84 84.58
C VAL A 527 19.40 73.92 85.45
N LYS A 528 18.43 73.55 86.30
CA LYS A 528 17.82 74.46 87.27
C LYS A 528 18.83 74.93 88.32
N HIS A 529 19.60 74.03 88.92
CA HIS A 529 20.62 74.40 89.90
C HIS A 529 21.76 75.22 89.28
N GLU A 530 22.15 74.95 88.03
CA GLU A 530 23.12 75.78 87.30
C GLU A 530 22.59 77.20 87.01
N LYS A 531 21.28 77.34 86.74
CA LYS A 531 20.59 78.64 86.63
C LYS A 531 20.50 79.37 87.98
N GLU A 532 20.31 78.65 89.08
CA GLU A 532 20.31 79.24 90.44
C GLU A 532 21.71 79.73 90.84
N LEU A 533 22.77 78.98 90.52
CA LEU A 533 24.16 79.38 90.71
C LEU A 533 24.54 80.61 89.86
N SER A 534 24.18 80.62 88.57
CA SER A 534 24.48 81.75 87.69
C SER A 534 23.64 83.00 87.99
N ALA A 535 22.40 82.86 88.48
CA ALA A 535 21.62 83.97 89.02
C ALA A 535 22.28 84.57 90.29
N SER A 536 22.81 83.72 91.17
CA SER A 536 23.58 84.17 92.34
C SER A 536 24.88 84.88 91.98
N ALA A 537 25.46 84.61 90.80
CA ALA A 537 26.61 85.34 90.27
C ALA A 537 26.19 86.67 89.62
N ALA A 538 25.12 86.69 88.82
CA ALA A 538 24.63 87.90 88.16
C ALA A 538 24.21 89.00 89.17
N ALA A 539 23.63 88.61 90.30
CA ALA A 539 23.27 89.52 91.40
C ALA A 539 24.47 90.27 92.03
N TYR A 540 25.70 89.81 91.80
CA TYR A 540 26.93 90.48 92.23
C TYR A 540 27.43 91.54 91.22
N GLU A 541 27.05 91.43 89.94
CA GLU A 541 27.58 92.27 88.85
C GLU A 541 26.64 93.45 88.51
N GLU A 542 25.34 93.31 88.71
CA GLU A 542 24.32 94.32 88.33
C GLU A 542 24.38 95.63 89.17
N GLN A 543 25.24 95.70 90.19
CA GLN A 543 25.47 96.92 90.97
C GLN A 543 26.28 98.00 90.22
N ARG A 544 26.62 97.79 88.94
CA ARG A 544 27.65 98.56 88.20
C ARG A 544 27.15 99.38 86.99
N GLN A 545 26.43 100.46 87.30
CA GLN A 545 26.29 101.70 86.50
C GLN A 545 25.36 101.69 85.25
N VAL A 546 25.16 102.89 84.67
CA VAL A 546 23.89 103.39 84.09
C VAL A 546 24.17 104.46 82.99
N HIS A 547 23.15 104.76 82.15
CA HIS A 547 23.01 105.95 81.24
C HIS A 547 23.77 105.92 79.88
N VAL A 548 23.29 106.49 78.75
CA VAL A 548 21.92 106.90 78.32
C VAL A 548 21.82 107.11 76.78
N ASN A 549 20.60 107.27 76.26
CA ASN A 549 20.26 107.43 74.83
C ASN A 549 20.35 108.87 74.28
N THR A 550 20.62 109.02 72.96
CA THR A 550 20.04 110.08 72.11
C THR A 550 20.21 109.77 70.61
N GLU A 551 19.13 109.46 69.84
CA GLU A 551 19.12 109.64 68.35
C GLU A 551 17.76 109.42 67.61
N THR A 552 16.73 110.25 67.86
CA THR A 552 15.41 110.03 67.21
C THR A 552 15.27 110.61 65.79
N ILE A 553 16.06 111.63 65.41
CA ILE A 553 15.86 112.40 64.16
C ILE A 553 16.49 111.70 62.92
N GLN A 554 17.46 110.80 63.09
CA GLN A 554 18.01 110.03 61.96
C GLN A 554 17.02 108.99 61.39
N SER A 555 15.98 108.62 62.14
CA SER A 555 15.12 107.44 61.85
C SER A 555 14.40 107.50 60.50
N THR A 556 13.73 108.63 60.18
CA THR A 556 12.86 108.74 59.00
C THR A 556 13.65 108.79 57.69
N ARG A 557 14.78 109.51 57.66
CA ARG A 557 15.63 109.63 56.48
C ARG A 557 16.39 108.33 56.19
N LYS A 558 16.77 107.57 57.23
CA LYS A 558 17.25 106.18 57.10
C LYS A 558 16.17 105.28 56.48
N LYS A 559 14.94 105.29 57.01
CA LYS A 559 13.82 104.44 56.54
C LYS A 559 13.51 104.56 55.04
N HIS A 560 13.42 105.78 54.49
CA HIS A 560 13.09 105.93 53.06
C HIS A 560 14.24 105.47 52.13
N LYS A 561 15.50 105.77 52.48
CA LYS A 561 16.67 105.26 51.74
C LYS A 561 16.77 103.73 51.83
N PHE A 562 16.45 103.17 52.99
CA PHE A 562 16.41 101.72 53.24
C PHE A 562 15.35 101.02 52.39
N SER A 563 14.14 101.58 52.28
CA SER A 563 13.05 101.02 51.46
C SER A 563 13.40 100.93 49.97
N ILE A 564 14.02 101.98 49.40
CA ILE A 564 14.48 101.95 48.00
C ILE A 564 15.58 100.90 47.81
N HIS A 565 16.49 100.78 48.78
CA HIS A 565 17.58 99.80 48.73
C HIS A 565 17.05 98.36 48.82
N ILE A 566 16.04 98.10 49.66
CA ILE A 566 15.35 96.81 49.76
C ILE A 566 14.74 96.42 48.41
N ASN A 567 14.00 97.30 47.74
CA ASN A 567 13.34 96.95 46.48
C ASN A 567 14.36 96.60 45.38
N TYR A 568 15.42 97.41 45.22
CA TYR A 568 16.51 97.08 44.29
C TYR A 568 17.27 95.79 44.68
N SER A 569 17.45 95.52 45.98
CA SER A 569 18.05 94.27 46.44
C SER A 569 17.15 93.08 46.14
N ASN A 570 15.84 93.20 46.32
CA ASN A 570 14.86 92.14 46.05
C ASN A 570 14.79 91.81 44.55
N GLU A 571 14.71 92.81 43.67
CA GLU A 571 14.77 92.59 42.22
C GLU A 571 16.10 91.96 41.77
N ALA A 572 17.21 92.39 42.36
CA ALA A 572 18.53 91.79 42.11
C ALA A 572 18.62 90.33 42.62
N HIS A 573 18.08 90.04 43.81
CA HIS A 573 18.01 88.68 44.36
C HIS A 573 17.10 87.78 43.52
N GLN A 574 15.93 88.25 43.09
CA GLN A 574 14.99 87.47 42.27
C GLN A 574 15.54 87.23 40.85
N THR A 575 16.27 88.19 40.30
CA THR A 575 17.04 88.01 39.05
C THR A 575 18.19 87.01 39.25
N SER A 576 18.90 87.07 40.39
CA SER A 576 19.99 86.15 40.73
C SER A 576 19.49 84.71 40.95
N GLN A 577 18.37 84.53 41.66
CA GLN A 577 17.70 83.24 41.84
C GLN A 577 17.23 82.67 40.50
N SER A 578 16.63 83.49 39.63
CA SER A 578 16.22 83.06 38.28
C SER A 578 17.41 82.60 37.43
N ARG A 579 18.55 83.31 37.51
CA ARG A 579 19.80 82.89 36.86
C ARG A 579 20.38 81.60 37.46
N HIS A 580 20.33 81.45 38.79
CA HIS A 580 20.79 80.25 39.47
C HIS A 580 19.95 79.01 39.09
N ALA A 581 18.62 79.17 39.01
CA ALA A 581 17.72 78.12 38.55
C ALA A 581 17.97 77.71 37.10
N LEU A 582 18.26 78.68 36.20
CA LEU A 582 18.68 78.38 34.83
C LEU A 582 20.00 77.61 34.80
N VAL A 583 21.03 78.06 35.52
CA VAL A 583 22.33 77.38 35.59
C VAL A 583 22.20 75.95 36.16
N GLN A 584 21.36 75.75 37.19
CA GLN A 584 21.08 74.41 37.73
C GLN A 584 20.36 73.51 36.71
N ARG A 585 19.40 74.06 35.94
CA ARG A 585 18.70 73.34 34.88
C ARG A 585 19.64 72.97 33.74
N ASP A 586 20.54 73.86 33.34
CA ASP A 586 21.49 73.65 32.26
C ASP A 586 22.60 72.65 32.68
N ALA A 587 22.98 72.64 33.95
CA ALA A 587 23.82 71.59 34.54
C ALA A 587 23.09 70.22 34.60
N ALA A 588 21.80 70.20 34.89
CA ALA A 588 21.00 68.97 34.86
C ALA A 588 20.83 68.42 33.44
N LEU A 589 20.62 69.29 32.44
CA LEU A 589 20.54 68.92 31.03
C LEU A 589 21.86 68.36 30.51
N THR A 590 22.99 69.01 30.78
CA THR A 590 24.31 68.51 30.36
C THR A 590 24.68 67.17 31.02
N ASN A 591 24.23 66.92 32.26
CA ASN A 591 24.38 65.60 32.88
C ASN A 591 23.46 64.54 32.23
N ALA A 592 22.22 64.92 31.86
CA ALA A 592 21.31 64.04 31.12
C ALA A 592 21.85 63.67 29.73
N ASP A 593 22.38 64.64 28.97
CA ASP A 593 23.05 64.42 27.69
C ASP A 593 24.25 63.46 27.82
N GLN A 594 25.01 63.56 28.92
CA GLN A 594 26.15 62.68 29.19
C GLN A 594 25.73 61.26 29.61
N HIS A 595 24.56 61.11 30.24
CA HIS A 595 23.94 59.82 30.48
C HIS A 595 23.40 59.19 29.19
N ILE A 596 22.75 59.97 28.31
CA ILE A 596 22.28 59.52 27.01
C ILE A 596 23.45 58.99 26.17
N LYS A 597 24.54 59.76 26.04
CA LYS A 597 25.76 59.32 25.32
C LYS A 597 26.38 58.05 25.88
N ASN A 598 26.34 57.84 27.19
CA ASN A 598 26.79 56.59 27.81
C ASN A 598 25.86 55.41 27.49
N LEU A 599 24.57 55.64 27.30
CA LEU A 599 23.63 54.60 26.87
C LEU A 599 23.78 54.31 25.38
N GLU A 600 23.97 55.33 24.53
CA GLU A 600 24.29 55.20 23.11
C GLU A 600 25.55 54.35 22.90
N MET A 601 26.69 54.73 23.51
CA MET A 601 27.94 53.94 23.42
C MET A 601 27.80 52.50 23.95
N ARG A 602 26.91 52.25 24.92
CA ARG A 602 26.61 50.91 25.43
C ARG A 602 25.75 50.10 24.47
N LEU A 603 24.78 50.73 23.81
CA LEU A 603 23.97 50.09 22.77
C LEU A 603 24.81 49.78 21.53
N ASP A 604 25.67 50.72 21.10
CA ASP A 604 26.61 50.51 19.99
C ASP A 604 27.59 49.36 20.27
N SER A 605 28.18 49.32 21.46
CA SER A 605 29.10 48.23 21.84
C SER A 605 28.39 46.87 21.98
N GLN A 606 27.13 46.83 22.43
CA GLN A 606 26.32 45.61 22.40
C GLN A 606 25.92 45.19 20.98
N ALA A 607 25.56 46.13 20.10
CA ALA A 607 25.27 45.85 18.69
C ALA A 607 26.49 45.28 17.96
N MET A 608 27.69 45.83 18.22
CA MET A 608 28.96 45.31 17.69
C MET A 608 29.29 43.92 18.28
N HIS A 609 29.00 43.68 19.56
CA HIS A 609 29.16 42.36 20.18
C HIS A 609 28.26 41.31 19.48
N PHE A 610 26.96 41.59 19.35
CA PHE A 610 26.03 40.67 18.69
C PHE A 610 26.36 40.46 17.20
N GLN A 611 26.88 41.49 16.50
CA GLN A 611 27.35 41.32 15.13
C GLN A 611 28.60 40.44 15.05
N THR A 612 29.59 40.63 15.92
CA THR A 612 30.79 39.77 15.93
C THR A 612 30.48 38.33 16.37
N GLU A 613 29.59 38.13 17.35
CA GLU A 613 29.07 36.79 17.68
C GLU A 613 28.41 36.16 16.47
N LYS A 614 27.48 36.86 15.81
CA LYS A 614 26.83 36.40 14.57
C LYS A 614 27.86 36.01 13.50
N ASP A 615 28.85 36.85 13.24
CA ASP A 615 29.91 36.58 12.25
C ASP A 615 30.70 35.29 12.60
N THR A 616 30.96 35.05 13.89
CA THR A 616 31.60 33.79 14.33
C THR A 616 30.67 32.57 14.20
N TRP A 617 29.37 32.70 14.46
CA TRP A 617 28.39 31.63 14.23
C TRP A 617 28.25 31.30 12.74
N GLU A 618 28.19 32.31 11.86
CA GLU A 618 28.18 32.12 10.40
C GLU A 618 29.49 31.50 9.87
N LEU A 619 30.64 31.78 10.49
CA LEU A 619 31.90 31.13 10.15
C LEU A 619 31.93 29.67 10.63
N ASN A 620 31.50 29.41 11.87
CA ASN A 620 31.42 28.06 12.44
C ASN A 620 30.45 27.17 11.65
N LEU A 621 29.30 27.69 11.24
CA LEU A 621 28.34 26.97 10.39
C LEU A 621 28.97 26.56 9.05
N ARG A 622 29.63 27.49 8.35
CA ARG A 622 30.32 27.21 7.09
C ARG A 622 31.43 26.16 7.24
N ASN A 623 32.21 26.22 8.33
CA ASN A 623 33.23 25.21 8.63
C ASN A 623 32.60 23.82 8.87
N VAL A 624 31.45 23.75 9.53
CA VAL A 624 30.69 22.50 9.73
C VAL A 624 30.15 21.97 8.40
N GLU A 625 29.53 22.82 7.57
CA GLU A 625 29.06 22.47 6.22
C GLU A 625 30.19 21.96 5.32
N GLU A 626 31.36 22.61 5.34
CA GLU A 626 32.52 22.22 4.53
C GLU A 626 33.13 20.90 5.01
N THR A 627 33.25 20.68 6.33
CA THR A 627 33.73 19.37 6.86
C THR A 627 32.75 18.23 6.58
N TRP A 628 31.43 18.48 6.59
CA TRP A 628 30.44 17.47 6.16
C TRP A 628 30.48 17.21 4.65
N ARG A 629 30.67 18.25 3.83
CA ARG A 629 30.86 18.09 2.37
C ARG A 629 32.09 17.23 2.06
N LEU A 630 33.22 17.52 2.68
CA LEU A 630 34.46 16.74 2.50
C LEU A 630 34.32 15.29 2.97
N LYS A 631 33.60 15.04 4.08
CA LYS A 631 33.25 13.67 4.51
C LYS A 631 32.39 12.95 3.48
N TYR A 632 31.36 13.60 2.95
CA TYR A 632 30.48 13.03 1.93
C TYR A 632 31.23 12.73 0.62
N GLU A 633 32.09 13.63 0.16
CA GLU A 633 32.93 13.42 -1.03
C GLU A 633 33.92 12.27 -0.84
N ALA A 634 34.54 12.14 0.34
CA ALA A 634 35.41 11.02 0.67
C ALA A 634 34.66 9.66 0.73
N LEU A 635 33.52 9.62 1.41
CA LEU A 635 32.71 8.40 1.57
C LEU A 635 32.07 7.97 0.24
N LYS A 636 31.70 8.94 -0.62
CA LYS A 636 31.33 8.69 -2.02
C LYS A 636 32.49 8.06 -2.80
N ALA A 637 33.70 8.61 -2.71
CA ALA A 637 34.87 8.07 -3.41
C ALA A 637 35.24 6.65 -2.93
N GLU A 638 35.08 6.35 -1.63
CA GLU A 638 35.25 5.01 -1.07
C GLU A 638 34.19 4.01 -1.59
N ASN A 639 32.93 4.43 -1.69
CA ASN A 639 31.84 3.65 -2.25
C ASN A 639 32.03 3.40 -3.77
N GLU A 640 32.50 4.41 -4.52
CA GLU A 640 32.84 4.26 -5.94
C GLU A 640 34.05 3.33 -6.14
N ALA A 641 35.08 3.41 -5.27
CA ALA A 641 36.25 2.53 -5.33
C ALA A 641 35.94 1.07 -4.97
N THR A 642 35.13 0.83 -3.93
CA THR A 642 34.70 -0.53 -3.54
C THR A 642 33.82 -1.16 -4.63
N ARG A 643 32.80 -0.44 -5.12
CA ARG A 643 31.98 -0.87 -6.26
C ARG A 643 32.81 -1.20 -7.51
N ALA A 644 33.85 -0.42 -7.81
CA ALA A 644 34.75 -0.70 -8.93
C ALA A 644 35.53 -2.01 -8.77
N VAL A 645 36.00 -2.32 -7.55
CA VAL A 645 36.69 -3.59 -7.23
C VAL A 645 35.75 -4.79 -7.31
N ASP A 646 34.53 -4.67 -6.78
CA ASP A 646 33.54 -5.76 -6.83
C ASP A 646 33.05 -6.02 -8.26
N LEU A 647 32.79 -4.97 -9.06
CA LEU A 647 32.49 -5.12 -10.48
C LEU A 647 33.66 -5.77 -11.25
N GLU A 648 34.91 -5.44 -10.94
CA GLU A 648 36.07 -6.10 -11.57
C GLU A 648 36.15 -7.60 -11.21
N LYS A 649 35.77 -7.95 -9.97
CA LYS A 649 35.68 -9.34 -9.50
C LYS A 649 34.55 -10.10 -10.18
N GLU A 650 33.34 -9.55 -10.25
CA GLU A 650 32.21 -10.15 -10.98
C GLU A 650 32.54 -10.37 -12.45
N LEU A 651 33.21 -9.40 -13.10
CA LEU A 651 33.64 -9.49 -14.49
C LEU A 651 34.69 -10.59 -14.69
N LYS A 652 35.62 -10.80 -13.73
CA LYS A 652 36.56 -11.93 -13.72
C LYS A 652 35.83 -13.27 -13.55
N GLU A 653 34.87 -13.37 -12.64
CA GLU A 653 34.06 -14.57 -12.43
C GLU A 653 33.18 -14.91 -13.64
N LEU A 654 32.55 -13.91 -14.27
CA LEU A 654 31.73 -14.09 -15.46
C LEU A 654 32.57 -14.53 -16.67
N LYS A 655 33.78 -13.97 -16.84
CA LYS A 655 34.76 -14.47 -17.82
C LYS A 655 35.16 -15.92 -17.56
N ALA A 656 35.33 -16.33 -16.31
CA ALA A 656 35.63 -17.71 -15.95
C ALA A 656 34.44 -18.66 -16.23
N LYS A 657 33.20 -18.23 -15.93
CA LYS A 657 31.97 -18.97 -16.27
C LYS A 657 31.82 -19.13 -17.78
N TYR A 658 32.02 -18.07 -18.56
CA TYR A 658 32.01 -18.11 -20.03
C TYR A 658 33.08 -19.04 -20.60
N LYS A 659 34.30 -19.02 -20.04
CA LYS A 659 35.38 -19.93 -20.47
C LYS A 659 35.01 -21.40 -20.26
N LYS A 660 34.48 -21.77 -19.09
CA LYS A 660 34.00 -23.14 -18.81
C LYS A 660 32.88 -23.55 -19.77
N LEU A 661 31.87 -22.70 -19.93
CA LEU A 661 30.74 -22.99 -20.83
C LEU A 661 31.21 -23.18 -22.27
N LYS A 662 32.23 -22.42 -22.73
CA LYS A 662 32.85 -22.65 -24.03
C LYS A 662 33.58 -24.00 -24.11
N GLU A 663 34.37 -24.34 -23.09
CA GLU A 663 35.08 -25.63 -23.01
C GLU A 663 34.10 -26.82 -23.03
N GLU A 664 32.95 -26.68 -22.37
CA GLU A 664 31.83 -27.63 -22.46
C GLU A 664 31.26 -27.72 -23.88
N HIS A 665 30.93 -26.59 -24.53
CA HIS A 665 30.42 -26.56 -25.91
C HIS A 665 31.38 -27.18 -26.92
N ASP A 666 32.68 -26.89 -26.81
CA ASP A 666 33.70 -27.47 -27.69
C ASP A 666 33.86 -28.98 -27.40
N SER A 667 33.70 -29.45 -26.15
CA SER A 667 33.67 -30.89 -25.84
C SER A 667 32.44 -31.63 -26.40
N PHE A 668 31.27 -30.97 -26.46
CA PHE A 668 30.07 -31.51 -27.11
C PHE A 668 30.24 -31.58 -28.62
N ARG A 669 30.92 -30.60 -29.23
CA ARG A 669 31.31 -30.62 -30.65
C ARG A 669 32.23 -31.82 -30.94
N ASP A 670 33.31 -31.97 -30.17
CA ASP A 670 34.24 -33.09 -30.29
C ASP A 670 33.54 -34.46 -30.11
N LEU A 671 32.49 -34.55 -29.29
CA LEU A 671 31.67 -35.75 -29.17
C LEU A 671 30.78 -35.98 -30.41
N ALA A 672 30.10 -34.95 -30.90
CA ALA A 672 29.27 -35.03 -32.10
C ALA A 672 30.08 -35.40 -33.35
N ASP A 673 31.26 -34.80 -33.54
CA ASP A 673 32.15 -35.07 -34.67
C ASP A 673 32.69 -36.51 -34.61
N ARG A 674 33.03 -37.04 -33.43
CA ARG A 674 33.38 -38.47 -33.25
C ARG A 674 32.20 -39.40 -33.56
N MET A 675 30.99 -39.06 -33.12
CA MET A 675 29.79 -39.84 -33.44
C MET A 675 29.47 -39.81 -34.94
N LEU A 676 29.65 -38.68 -35.62
CA LEU A 676 29.52 -38.58 -37.07
C LEU A 676 30.57 -39.45 -37.78
N GLU A 677 31.84 -39.37 -37.38
CA GLU A 677 32.90 -40.25 -37.88
C GLU A 677 32.57 -41.74 -37.72
N GLU A 678 32.02 -42.15 -36.57
CA GLU A 678 31.58 -43.55 -36.35
C GLU A 678 30.42 -43.94 -37.26
N LYS A 679 29.45 -43.04 -37.49
CA LYS A 679 28.36 -43.29 -38.44
C LYS A 679 28.85 -43.33 -39.88
N ASP A 680 29.79 -42.49 -40.30
CA ASP A 680 30.36 -42.53 -41.65
C ASP A 680 31.22 -43.78 -41.87
N LYS A 681 31.94 -44.27 -40.85
CA LYS A 681 32.64 -45.56 -40.88
C LYS A 681 31.65 -46.73 -41.03
N GLU A 682 30.54 -46.71 -40.30
CA GLU A 682 29.50 -47.74 -40.42
C GLU A 682 28.72 -47.66 -41.73
N ILE A 683 28.39 -46.46 -42.23
CA ILE A 683 27.80 -46.24 -43.56
C ILE A 683 28.75 -46.73 -44.65
N SER A 684 30.06 -46.51 -44.50
CA SER A 684 31.09 -47.05 -45.41
C SER A 684 31.14 -48.58 -45.38
N ARG A 685 31.07 -49.19 -44.19
CA ARG A 685 31.01 -50.65 -44.01
C ARG A 685 29.76 -51.23 -44.67
N LEU A 686 28.57 -50.72 -44.31
CA LEU A 686 27.28 -51.12 -44.89
C LEU A 686 27.23 -50.87 -46.41
N SER A 687 27.84 -49.80 -46.93
CA SER A 687 27.97 -49.56 -48.37
C SER A 687 28.82 -50.64 -49.05
N SER A 688 29.91 -51.09 -48.41
CA SER A 688 30.74 -52.18 -48.94
C SER A 688 30.02 -53.54 -48.88
N GLU A 689 29.30 -53.82 -47.80
CA GLU A 689 28.49 -55.03 -47.64
C GLU A 689 27.34 -55.06 -48.64
N ASN A 690 26.65 -53.94 -48.87
CA ASN A 690 25.57 -53.82 -49.84
C ASN A 690 26.09 -53.97 -51.29
N LYS A 691 27.27 -53.42 -51.63
CA LYS A 691 27.95 -53.68 -52.92
C LYS A 691 28.30 -55.16 -53.10
N ASN A 692 28.78 -55.82 -52.05
CA ASN A 692 29.06 -57.26 -52.09
C ASN A 692 27.77 -58.10 -52.26
N LEU A 693 26.67 -57.70 -51.61
CA LEU A 693 25.35 -58.33 -51.78
C LEU A 693 24.77 -58.09 -53.18
N GLN A 694 24.92 -56.90 -53.75
CA GLN A 694 24.54 -56.60 -55.13
C GLN A 694 25.32 -57.46 -56.13
N HIS A 695 26.65 -57.54 -56.00
CA HIS A 695 27.45 -58.48 -56.79
C HIS A 695 27.03 -59.95 -56.59
N SER A 696 26.66 -60.35 -55.37
CA SER A 696 26.16 -61.71 -55.11
C SER A 696 24.76 -61.97 -55.70
N LEU A 697 23.96 -60.93 -55.93
CA LEU A 697 22.64 -61.03 -56.57
C LEU A 697 22.77 -61.08 -58.10
N ASP A 698 23.64 -60.24 -58.69
CA ASP A 698 23.96 -60.25 -60.13
C ASP A 698 24.58 -61.59 -60.58
N LEU A 699 25.24 -62.31 -59.68
CA LEU A 699 25.82 -63.63 -59.93
C LEU A 699 24.83 -64.81 -59.82
N ARG A 700 23.53 -64.59 -59.52
CA ARG A 700 22.56 -65.69 -59.34
C ARG A 700 21.73 -65.99 -60.62
N PRO A 701 21.84 -67.20 -61.21
CA PRO A 701 21.05 -67.59 -62.38
C PRO A 701 19.59 -67.96 -62.06
N LYS A 702 18.72 -67.97 -63.09
CA LYS A 702 17.29 -68.31 -63.01
C LYS A 702 17.04 -69.83 -62.94
N GLY A 703 16.18 -70.26 -62.01
CA GLY A 703 15.36 -71.48 -62.15
C GLY A 703 15.14 -72.33 -60.88
N GLY A 704 13.97 -72.96 -60.76
CA GLY A 704 13.80 -74.26 -60.08
C GLY A 704 13.22 -74.31 -58.65
N THR A 705 11.90 -74.50 -58.55
CA THR A 705 11.17 -75.52 -57.76
C THR A 705 11.62 -75.98 -56.34
N ASP A 706 10.66 -75.85 -55.41
CA ASP A 706 10.08 -76.88 -54.51
C ASP A 706 10.78 -77.40 -53.22
N GLU A 707 10.11 -77.08 -52.09
CA GLU A 707 9.78 -77.87 -50.87
C GLU A 707 10.81 -78.51 -49.89
N THR A 708 10.31 -78.68 -48.65
CA THR A 708 10.74 -79.56 -47.53
C THR A 708 11.99 -79.26 -46.66
N ASN A 709 11.72 -78.73 -45.46
CA ASN A 709 12.10 -79.25 -44.13
C ASN A 709 13.57 -79.60 -43.76
N SER A 710 14.20 -78.66 -43.04
CA SER A 710 14.73 -78.80 -41.65
C SER A 710 15.92 -79.71 -41.28
N THR A 711 16.59 -79.32 -40.17
CA THR A 711 17.44 -80.10 -39.22
C THR A 711 18.88 -80.51 -39.60
N ALA A 712 19.86 -79.72 -39.17
CA ALA A 712 21.10 -80.12 -38.44
C ALA A 712 21.87 -78.82 -38.08
N ALA A 713 22.13 -78.41 -36.83
CA ALA A 713 22.52 -79.11 -35.59
C ALA A 713 23.95 -79.70 -35.64
N GLN A 714 24.96 -78.86 -35.41
CA GLN A 714 26.35 -79.29 -35.20
C GLN A 714 26.94 -78.54 -33.99
N LYS A 715 27.64 -79.26 -33.10
CA LYS A 715 28.15 -78.76 -31.81
C LYS A 715 29.63 -78.38 -31.91
N GLN A 716 30.04 -77.34 -31.18
CA GLN A 716 31.35 -77.06 -30.57
C GLN A 716 31.21 -75.73 -29.79
N ASP A 717 31.80 -75.47 -28.63
CA ASP A 717 32.38 -76.34 -27.59
C ASP A 717 32.16 -75.69 -26.21
N ALA A 718 32.22 -76.48 -25.13
CA ALA A 718 31.96 -75.97 -23.77
C ALA A 718 33.25 -75.48 -23.09
N SER A 719 33.28 -74.19 -22.71
CA SER A 719 34.35 -73.59 -21.90
C SER A 719 33.81 -72.46 -21.02
N ASN A 720 34.21 -72.44 -19.74
CA ASN A 720 33.99 -71.37 -18.75
C ASN A 720 32.53 -70.97 -18.42
N PRO A 721 31.79 -71.73 -17.57
CA PRO A 721 30.48 -71.31 -17.07
C PRO A 721 30.53 -69.97 -16.31
N SER A 722 31.63 -69.68 -15.60
CA SER A 722 31.83 -68.43 -14.86
C SER A 722 31.69 -67.15 -15.72
N VAL A 723 32.05 -67.21 -17.00
CA VAL A 723 31.94 -66.04 -17.90
C VAL A 723 30.49 -65.84 -18.35
N ALA A 724 29.73 -66.92 -18.54
CA ALA A 724 28.31 -66.86 -18.81
C ALA A 724 27.52 -66.35 -17.59
N GLU A 725 27.84 -66.84 -16.39
CA GLU A 725 27.24 -66.35 -15.14
C GLU A 725 27.52 -64.86 -14.90
N GLU A 726 28.75 -64.39 -15.12
CA GLU A 726 29.10 -62.98 -14.95
C GLU A 726 28.45 -62.07 -16.02
N GLN A 727 28.30 -62.54 -17.26
CA GLN A 727 27.53 -61.85 -18.29
C GLN A 727 26.03 -61.80 -17.95
N ILE A 728 25.44 -62.89 -17.46
CA ILE A 728 24.04 -62.92 -17.01
C ILE A 728 23.85 -61.96 -15.83
N LEU A 729 24.76 -61.92 -14.85
CA LEU A 729 24.69 -61.01 -13.71
C LEU A 729 24.85 -59.54 -14.13
N MET A 730 25.68 -59.26 -15.14
CA MET A 730 25.83 -57.92 -15.71
C MET A 730 24.56 -57.47 -16.44
N LEU A 731 23.97 -58.35 -17.26
CA LEU A 731 22.72 -58.08 -17.97
C LEU A 731 21.56 -57.88 -16.99
N ALA A 732 21.41 -58.73 -15.97
CA ALA A 732 20.40 -58.59 -14.92
C ALA A 732 20.54 -57.26 -14.16
N ARG A 733 21.77 -56.84 -13.83
CA ARG A 733 22.02 -55.50 -13.23
C ARG A 733 21.68 -54.36 -14.19
N GLN A 734 21.89 -54.52 -15.50
CA GLN A 734 21.54 -53.52 -16.50
C GLN A 734 20.04 -53.49 -16.83
N GLN A 735 19.31 -54.59 -16.61
CA GLN A 735 17.86 -54.65 -16.67
C GLN A 735 17.26 -53.96 -15.43
N ALA A 736 17.69 -54.35 -14.23
CA ALA A 736 17.24 -53.74 -12.97
C ALA A 736 17.42 -52.22 -12.94
N ARG A 737 18.54 -51.67 -13.45
CA ARG A 737 18.73 -50.22 -13.58
C ARG A 737 17.74 -49.56 -14.55
N ARG A 738 17.49 -50.16 -15.72
CA ARG A 738 16.48 -49.62 -16.66
C ARG A 738 15.07 -49.73 -16.10
N GLU A 739 14.76 -50.75 -15.31
CA GLU A 739 13.48 -50.92 -14.63
C GLU A 739 13.32 -49.92 -13.48
N GLU A 740 14.40 -49.61 -12.75
CA GLU A 740 14.43 -48.56 -11.73
C GLU A 740 14.26 -47.16 -12.35
N GLU A 741 15.03 -46.83 -13.40
CA GLU A 741 14.89 -45.61 -14.21
C GLU A 741 13.47 -45.47 -14.79
N LEU A 742 12.90 -46.56 -15.33
CA LEU A 742 11.55 -46.58 -15.90
C LEU A 742 10.45 -46.41 -14.84
N THR A 743 10.58 -47.05 -13.67
CA THR A 743 9.63 -46.83 -12.56
C THR A 743 9.78 -45.44 -11.93
N GLN A 744 10.98 -44.86 -11.90
CA GLN A 744 11.19 -43.47 -11.51
C GLN A 744 10.51 -42.52 -12.51
N ALA A 745 10.71 -42.71 -13.82
CA ALA A 745 10.03 -41.93 -14.86
C ALA A 745 8.50 -42.06 -14.77
N GLN A 746 7.97 -43.27 -14.54
CA GLN A 746 6.53 -43.49 -14.33
C GLN A 746 5.99 -42.75 -13.10
N ARG A 747 6.72 -42.72 -11.97
CA ARG A 747 6.32 -41.94 -10.78
C ARG A 747 6.31 -40.43 -11.06
N HIS A 748 7.29 -39.91 -11.79
CA HIS A 748 7.30 -38.50 -12.19
C HIS A 748 6.17 -38.17 -13.18
N ILE A 749 5.85 -39.07 -14.11
CA ILE A 749 4.71 -38.89 -15.03
C ILE A 749 3.39 -38.84 -14.25
N LEU A 750 3.18 -39.73 -13.28
CA LEU A 750 1.98 -39.72 -12.44
C LEU A 750 1.89 -38.43 -11.59
N ALA A 751 2.98 -38.04 -10.91
CA ALA A 751 2.98 -36.81 -10.11
C ALA A 751 2.68 -35.55 -10.95
N LEU A 752 3.21 -35.48 -12.18
CA LEU A 752 2.90 -34.39 -13.13
C LEU A 752 1.47 -34.49 -13.69
N GLN A 753 0.87 -35.68 -13.75
CA GLN A 753 -0.54 -35.84 -14.13
C GLN A 753 -1.47 -35.37 -13.01
N ASP A 754 -1.17 -35.76 -11.76
CA ASP A 754 -1.90 -35.29 -10.58
C ASP A 754 -1.83 -33.75 -10.47
N GLU A 755 -0.65 -33.15 -10.63
CA GLU A 755 -0.43 -31.68 -10.63
C GLU A 755 -1.20 -30.98 -11.77
N ILE A 756 -1.28 -31.59 -12.96
CA ILE A 756 -2.09 -31.07 -14.08
C ILE A 756 -3.59 -31.16 -13.77
N GLU A 757 -4.08 -32.25 -13.17
CA GLU A 757 -5.51 -32.39 -12.83
C GLU A 757 -5.94 -31.40 -11.73
N GLU A 758 -5.06 -31.13 -10.74
CA GLU A 758 -5.25 -30.07 -9.73
C GLU A 758 -5.29 -28.68 -10.38
N LEU A 759 -4.31 -28.34 -11.23
CA LEU A 759 -4.28 -27.05 -11.95
C LEU A 759 -5.47 -26.89 -12.91
N GLU A 760 -5.95 -27.95 -13.55
CA GLU A 760 -7.19 -27.92 -14.34
C GLU A 760 -8.42 -27.71 -13.44
N HIS A 761 -8.45 -28.27 -12.23
CA HIS A 761 -9.53 -28.03 -11.27
C HIS A 761 -9.55 -26.58 -10.79
N GLU A 762 -8.39 -26.02 -10.43
CA GLU A 762 -8.26 -24.60 -10.09
C GLU A 762 -8.64 -23.69 -11.26
N ASN A 763 -8.20 -23.99 -12.48
CA ASN A 763 -8.56 -23.20 -13.67
C ASN A 763 -10.07 -23.25 -13.97
N ARG A 764 -10.72 -24.40 -13.74
CA ARG A 764 -12.19 -24.52 -13.78
C ARG A 764 -12.87 -23.65 -12.72
N LEU A 765 -12.34 -23.61 -11.49
CA LEU A 765 -12.87 -22.76 -10.42
C LEU A 765 -12.67 -21.25 -10.69
N HIS A 766 -11.47 -20.85 -11.10
CA HIS A 766 -11.17 -19.48 -11.52
C HIS A 766 -12.03 -19.05 -12.71
N SER A 767 -12.28 -19.94 -13.67
CA SER A 767 -13.18 -19.67 -14.79
C SER A 767 -14.63 -19.43 -14.34
N GLN A 768 -15.11 -20.18 -13.34
CA GLN A 768 -16.44 -19.93 -12.73
C GLN A 768 -16.47 -18.59 -11.99
N GLN A 769 -15.46 -18.28 -11.17
CA GLN A 769 -15.34 -17.00 -10.46
C GLN A 769 -15.31 -15.81 -11.44
N VAL A 770 -14.49 -15.89 -12.48
CA VAL A 770 -14.42 -14.88 -13.55
C VAL A 770 -15.74 -14.75 -14.31
N SER A 771 -16.50 -15.83 -14.49
CA SER A 771 -17.85 -15.78 -15.07
C SER A 771 -18.86 -15.08 -14.16
N MET A 772 -18.84 -15.36 -12.86
CA MET A 772 -19.70 -14.69 -11.87
C MET A 772 -19.36 -13.19 -11.77
N LEU A 773 -18.09 -12.85 -11.61
CA LEU A 773 -17.62 -11.45 -11.54
C LEU A 773 -17.92 -10.68 -12.84
N LYS A 774 -17.89 -11.33 -14.02
CA LYS A 774 -18.31 -10.72 -15.28
C LYS A 774 -19.82 -10.50 -15.36
N GLU A 775 -20.65 -11.36 -14.76
CA GLU A 775 -22.09 -11.11 -14.71
C GLU A 775 -22.46 -10.05 -13.68
N GLU A 776 -21.80 -10.01 -12.52
CA GLU A 776 -22.01 -8.93 -11.56
C GLU A 776 -21.53 -7.57 -12.07
N LEU A 777 -20.39 -7.52 -12.79
CA LEU A 777 -19.98 -6.31 -13.50
C LEU A 777 -21.06 -5.88 -14.51
N ARG A 778 -21.64 -6.82 -15.27
CA ARG A 778 -22.77 -6.54 -16.17
C ARG A 778 -24.03 -6.11 -15.43
N ASN A 779 -24.33 -6.65 -14.25
CA ASN A 779 -25.47 -6.24 -13.41
C ASN A 779 -25.30 -4.80 -12.90
N MET A 780 -24.12 -4.44 -12.41
CA MET A 780 -23.79 -3.07 -11.99
C MET A 780 -23.85 -2.09 -13.15
N ASP A 781 -23.35 -2.49 -14.33
CA ASP A 781 -23.47 -1.69 -15.56
C ASP A 781 -24.93 -1.48 -15.99
N ARG A 782 -25.78 -2.52 -15.91
CA ARG A 782 -27.23 -2.42 -16.16
C ARG A 782 -27.92 -1.55 -15.10
N ALA A 783 -27.51 -1.62 -13.84
CA ALA A 783 -28.06 -0.79 -12.75
C ALA A 783 -27.75 0.70 -12.98
N ARG A 784 -26.47 1.04 -13.12
CA ARG A 784 -25.98 2.41 -13.37
C ARG A 784 -26.60 3.04 -14.64
N LYS A 785 -26.85 2.23 -15.68
CA LYS A 785 -27.53 2.69 -16.90
C LYS A 785 -29.04 2.93 -16.71
N ARG A 786 -29.71 2.22 -15.78
CA ARG A 786 -31.12 2.44 -15.42
C ARG A 786 -31.33 3.72 -14.59
N GLU A 787 -30.37 4.09 -13.75
CA GLU A 787 -30.39 5.34 -12.96
C GLU A 787 -30.45 6.60 -13.84
N GLY A 788 -29.85 6.55 -15.04
CA GLY A 788 -29.86 7.65 -16.00
C GLY A 788 -31.11 7.79 -16.88
N VAL A 789 -32.16 6.99 -16.64
CA VAL A 789 -33.36 6.94 -17.50
C VAL A 789 -34.47 7.84 -16.95
N ASP A 790 -34.98 8.76 -17.78
CA ASP A 790 -36.20 9.51 -17.45
C ASP A 790 -37.42 8.57 -17.38
N MET A 791 -37.90 8.36 -16.15
CA MET A 791 -39.08 7.55 -15.87
C MET A 791 -40.36 8.15 -16.47
N THR A 792 -40.37 9.45 -16.79
CA THR A 792 -41.48 10.11 -17.51
C THR A 792 -41.55 9.64 -18.96
N TYR A 793 -40.41 9.63 -19.66
CA TYR A 793 -40.30 9.06 -21.00
C TYR A 793 -40.62 7.56 -21.01
N LEU A 794 -40.05 6.77 -20.10
CA LEU A 794 -40.35 5.34 -19.99
C LEU A 794 -41.85 5.09 -19.75
N LYS A 795 -42.47 5.81 -18.81
CA LYS A 795 -43.92 5.76 -18.55
C LYS A 795 -44.72 6.05 -19.82
N ASN A 796 -44.33 7.04 -20.61
CA ASN A 796 -45.03 7.38 -21.86
C ASN A 796 -44.84 6.31 -22.95
N VAL A 797 -43.70 5.63 -23.01
CA VAL A 797 -43.47 4.49 -23.91
C VAL A 797 -44.28 3.27 -23.48
N VAL A 798 -44.36 2.97 -22.18
CA VAL A 798 -45.16 1.86 -21.63
C VAL A 798 -46.67 2.15 -21.74
N LEU A 799 -47.12 3.39 -21.57
CA LEU A 799 -48.52 3.77 -21.83
C LEU A 799 -48.87 3.53 -23.30
N LYS A 800 -48.03 3.98 -24.25
CA LYS A 800 -48.23 3.69 -25.68
C LYS A 800 -48.26 2.20 -26.00
N LEU A 801 -47.38 1.41 -25.38
CA LEU A 801 -47.40 -0.06 -25.50
C LEU A 801 -48.76 -0.65 -25.11
N LEU A 802 -49.37 -0.15 -24.04
CA LEU A 802 -50.68 -0.60 -23.54
C LEU A 802 -51.86 -0.05 -24.37
N GLU A 803 -51.71 1.16 -24.94
CA GLU A 803 -52.74 1.83 -25.76
C GLU A 803 -52.80 1.32 -27.20
N THR A 804 -51.65 1.12 -27.87
CA THR A 804 -51.59 0.69 -29.28
C THR A 804 -51.36 -0.81 -29.45
N GLY A 805 -50.74 -1.47 -28.47
CA GLY A 805 -50.37 -2.89 -28.56
C GLY A 805 -49.20 -3.19 -29.51
N GLU A 806 -48.43 -2.18 -29.93
CA GLU A 806 -47.32 -2.28 -30.90
C GLU A 806 -46.03 -2.85 -30.27
N VAL A 807 -46.14 -4.04 -29.66
CA VAL A 807 -45.05 -4.67 -28.90
C VAL A 807 -43.79 -4.90 -29.75
N GLU A 808 -43.92 -5.27 -31.01
CA GLU A 808 -42.76 -5.52 -31.89
C GLU A 808 -41.88 -4.27 -32.11
N ALA A 809 -42.49 -3.07 -32.09
CA ALA A 809 -41.79 -1.80 -32.27
C ALA A 809 -41.30 -1.19 -30.95
N LEU A 810 -42.06 -1.35 -29.86
CA LEU A 810 -41.79 -0.70 -28.57
C LEU A 810 -41.02 -1.57 -27.58
N LEU A 811 -41.08 -2.90 -27.68
CA LEU A 811 -40.31 -3.81 -26.81
C LEU A 811 -38.79 -3.63 -26.95
N PRO A 812 -38.19 -3.44 -28.15
CA PRO A 812 -36.75 -3.15 -28.26
C PRO A 812 -36.35 -1.85 -27.57
N VAL A 813 -37.22 -0.82 -27.63
CA VAL A 813 -36.99 0.46 -26.94
C VAL A 813 -37.05 0.28 -25.43
N ILE A 814 -38.04 -0.45 -24.92
CA ILE A 814 -38.17 -0.75 -23.49
C ILE A 814 -37.02 -1.60 -22.98
N ALA A 815 -36.60 -2.63 -23.73
CA ALA A 815 -35.46 -3.48 -23.40
C ALA A 815 -34.14 -2.69 -23.36
N MET A 816 -33.97 -1.70 -24.25
CA MET A 816 -32.82 -0.79 -24.24
C MET A 816 -32.86 0.20 -23.05
N LEU A 817 -34.02 0.76 -22.72
CA LEU A 817 -34.16 1.67 -21.57
C LEU A 817 -33.96 0.92 -20.24
N LEU A 818 -34.62 -0.22 -20.05
CA LEU A 818 -34.51 -1.04 -18.84
C LEU A 818 -33.30 -1.97 -18.81
N GLN A 819 -32.43 -1.92 -19.83
CA GLN A 819 -31.17 -2.67 -19.92
C GLN A 819 -31.35 -4.18 -19.67
N PHE A 820 -32.35 -4.77 -20.33
CA PHE A 820 -32.68 -6.20 -20.24
C PHE A 820 -31.46 -7.08 -20.57
N SER A 821 -31.30 -8.16 -19.82
CA SER A 821 -30.44 -9.29 -20.22
C SER A 821 -30.92 -9.88 -21.56
N PRO A 822 -30.03 -10.44 -22.40
CA PRO A 822 -30.44 -11.17 -23.61
C PRO A 822 -31.53 -12.21 -23.34
N ASP A 823 -31.44 -12.93 -22.21
CA ASP A 823 -32.45 -13.93 -21.84
C ASP A 823 -33.80 -13.31 -21.47
N GLU A 824 -33.82 -12.08 -20.94
CA GLU A 824 -35.06 -11.35 -20.63
C GLU A 824 -35.74 -10.86 -21.90
N ALA A 825 -34.97 -10.27 -22.82
CA ALA A 825 -35.45 -9.88 -24.13
C ALA A 825 -36.00 -11.09 -24.92
N HIS A 826 -35.30 -12.23 -24.89
CA HIS A 826 -35.78 -13.48 -25.48
C HIS A 826 -37.05 -14.01 -24.80
N ARG A 827 -37.11 -14.08 -23.45
CA ARG A 827 -38.30 -14.54 -22.72
C ARG A 827 -39.54 -13.70 -23.05
N VAL A 828 -39.44 -12.37 -22.98
CA VAL A 828 -40.57 -11.48 -23.26
C VAL A 828 -40.99 -11.53 -24.73
N GLY A 829 -40.04 -11.64 -25.65
CA GLY A 829 -40.31 -11.84 -27.08
C GLY A 829 -41.04 -13.16 -27.38
N SER A 830 -40.61 -14.27 -26.78
CA SER A 830 -41.26 -15.59 -26.93
C SER A 830 -42.71 -15.60 -26.44
N ILE A 831 -42.98 -15.04 -25.25
CA ILE A 831 -44.33 -14.96 -24.67
C ILE A 831 -45.27 -14.13 -25.58
N PHE A 832 -44.77 -13.04 -26.16
CA PHE A 832 -45.56 -12.24 -27.09
C PHE A 832 -45.88 -12.98 -28.41
N LEU A 833 -44.92 -13.77 -28.93
CA LEU A 833 -45.12 -14.59 -30.13
C LEU A 833 -46.19 -15.67 -29.92
N GLU A 834 -46.20 -16.35 -28.77
CA GLU A 834 -47.27 -17.31 -28.42
C GLU A 834 -48.64 -16.61 -28.34
N GLY A 835 -48.70 -15.43 -27.72
CA GLY A 835 -49.93 -14.62 -27.64
C GLY A 835 -50.52 -14.20 -28.99
N GLN A 836 -49.72 -14.10 -30.06
CA GLN A 836 -50.24 -13.89 -31.42
C GLN A 836 -50.86 -15.15 -32.03
N VAL A 837 -50.37 -16.35 -31.69
CA VAL A 837 -50.88 -17.62 -32.23
C VAL A 837 -52.30 -17.88 -31.71
N GLU A 838 -52.59 -17.56 -30.44
CA GLU A 838 -53.94 -17.68 -29.89
C GLU A 838 -54.93 -16.69 -30.52
N LYS A 839 -54.52 -15.43 -30.73
CA LYS A 839 -55.38 -14.42 -31.39
C LYS A 839 -55.81 -14.86 -32.81
N LYS A 840 -54.90 -15.48 -33.58
CA LYS A 840 -55.20 -15.99 -34.93
C LYS A 840 -56.22 -17.14 -34.91
N LYS A 841 -56.10 -18.09 -33.96
CA LYS A 841 -57.10 -19.16 -33.75
C LYS A 841 -58.48 -18.61 -33.37
N GLY A 842 -58.52 -17.55 -32.56
CA GLY A 842 -59.77 -16.86 -32.21
C GLY A 842 -60.50 -16.28 -33.42
N THR A 843 -59.79 -15.67 -34.37
CA THR A 843 -60.40 -15.08 -35.58
C THR A 843 -60.91 -16.11 -36.61
N GLU A 844 -60.29 -17.30 -36.69
CA GLU A 844 -60.80 -18.37 -37.56
C GLU A 844 -62.13 -18.94 -37.04
N LEU A 845 -62.27 -19.14 -35.73
CA LEU A 845 -63.49 -19.67 -35.12
C LEU A 845 -64.72 -18.75 -35.27
N VAL A 846 -64.53 -17.43 -35.26
CA VAL A 846 -65.61 -16.45 -35.50
C VAL A 846 -66.15 -16.53 -36.94
N SER A 847 -65.32 -16.98 -37.88
CA SER A 847 -65.66 -17.02 -39.32
C SER A 847 -66.46 -18.28 -39.73
N ILE A 848 -66.64 -19.25 -38.82
CA ILE A 848 -67.31 -20.55 -39.08
C ILE A 848 -68.71 -20.62 -38.44
N GLY A 849 -69.03 -19.74 -37.48
CA GLY A 849 -70.23 -19.79 -36.63
C GLY A 849 -71.46 -19.01 -37.12
N ALA A 850 -71.83 -19.09 -38.40
CA ALA A 850 -73.09 -18.51 -38.91
C ALA A 850 -74.15 -19.59 -39.16
N PHE A 851 -75.39 -19.34 -38.72
CA PHE A 851 -76.44 -20.35 -38.41
C PHE A 851 -76.00 -21.24 -37.20
N GLN A 852 -76.80 -21.45 -36.15
CA GLN A 852 -78.27 -21.57 -36.12
C GLN A 852 -78.92 -20.70 -35.01
N LYS A 853 -80.05 -21.12 -34.43
CA LYS A 853 -81.11 -20.23 -33.91
C LYS A 853 -81.53 -20.55 -32.47
N ASP A 854 -82.05 -19.50 -31.79
CA ASP A 854 -82.92 -19.51 -30.59
C ASP A 854 -82.32 -20.10 -29.28
N GLY A 855 -82.47 -19.41 -28.13
CA GLY A 855 -82.11 -19.96 -26.79
C GLY A 855 -81.51 -18.96 -25.78
N GLU A 856 -82.12 -18.88 -24.60
CA GLU A 856 -81.97 -17.84 -23.56
C GLU A 856 -80.64 -17.77 -22.75
N SER A 857 -80.48 -16.64 -22.05
CA SER A 857 -79.92 -16.50 -20.68
C SER A 857 -78.39 -16.42 -20.41
N LYS A 858 -78.03 -15.20 -19.98
CA LYS A 858 -77.19 -14.84 -18.80
C LYS A 858 -75.65 -14.90 -18.89
N ASN A 859 -75.08 -13.72 -18.61
CA ASN A 859 -73.69 -13.50 -18.24
C ASN A 859 -73.23 -14.36 -17.04
N VAL A 860 -72.02 -14.90 -17.12
CA VAL A 860 -71.09 -14.98 -15.98
C VAL A 860 -69.72 -14.54 -16.48
N SER A 861 -69.14 -13.52 -15.88
CA SER A 861 -67.79 -13.04 -16.20
C SER A 861 -66.71 -13.98 -15.64
N LYS A 862 -65.56 -14.08 -16.30
CA LYS A 862 -64.36 -14.76 -15.78
C LYS A 862 -63.30 -13.72 -15.36
N PRO A 863 -62.72 -13.79 -14.15
CA PRO A 863 -61.91 -12.72 -13.56
C PRO A 863 -60.40 -12.78 -13.90
N THR A 864 -59.99 -13.64 -14.84
CA THR A 864 -58.59 -14.09 -14.99
C THR A 864 -57.61 -12.95 -15.29
N THR A 865 -57.95 -12.06 -16.22
CA THR A 865 -57.02 -11.05 -16.76
C THR A 865 -56.62 -9.99 -15.73
N VAL A 866 -57.55 -9.58 -14.85
CA VAL A 866 -57.30 -8.56 -13.82
C VAL A 866 -56.36 -9.09 -12.73
N THR A 867 -56.52 -10.37 -12.37
CA THR A 867 -55.64 -11.04 -11.39
C THR A 867 -54.21 -11.13 -11.94
N GLN A 868 -54.05 -11.53 -13.21
CA GLN A 868 -52.75 -11.62 -13.87
C GLN A 868 -52.06 -10.25 -13.99
N MET A 869 -52.81 -9.18 -14.30
CA MET A 869 -52.26 -7.81 -14.32
C MET A 869 -51.89 -7.29 -12.93
N HIS A 870 -52.69 -7.56 -11.88
CA HIS A 870 -52.32 -7.22 -10.50
C HIS A 870 -51.04 -7.93 -10.07
N GLN A 871 -50.91 -9.22 -10.37
CA GLN A 871 -49.74 -10.02 -10.02
C GLN A 871 -48.46 -9.53 -10.72
N LEU A 872 -48.58 -9.07 -11.98
CA LEU A 872 -47.48 -8.43 -12.71
C LEU A 872 -47.08 -7.07 -12.09
N VAL A 873 -48.05 -6.22 -11.74
CA VAL A 873 -47.79 -4.92 -11.08
C VAL A 873 -47.14 -5.11 -9.70
N GLN A 874 -47.61 -6.08 -8.92
CA GLN A 874 -47.03 -6.41 -7.62
C GLN A 874 -45.55 -6.84 -7.78
N GLN A 875 -45.24 -7.71 -8.74
CA GLN A 875 -43.86 -8.13 -9.00
C GLN A 875 -42.93 -7.00 -9.48
N MET A 876 -43.46 -5.92 -10.08
CA MET A 876 -42.68 -4.73 -10.41
C MET A 876 -42.47 -3.80 -9.21
N MET A 877 -43.42 -3.74 -8.27
CA MET A 877 -43.29 -2.94 -7.04
C MET A 877 -42.35 -3.59 -6.02
N ASP A 878 -42.41 -4.93 -5.87
CA ASP A 878 -41.56 -5.71 -4.95
C ASP A 878 -40.06 -5.73 -5.35
N GLN A 879 -39.68 -5.01 -6.41
CA GLN A 879 -38.28 -4.83 -6.87
C GLN A 879 -37.78 -3.37 -6.76
N ALA A 880 -38.60 -2.44 -6.28
CA ALA A 880 -38.28 -1.01 -6.24
C ALA A 880 -37.72 -0.51 -4.89
N ASP A 881 -37.58 -1.38 -3.88
CA ASP A 881 -37.13 -1.03 -2.53
C ASP A 881 -35.89 -1.88 -2.12
N PRO A 882 -34.70 -1.27 -1.93
CA PRO A 882 -33.47 -2.02 -1.66
C PRO A 882 -33.42 -2.73 -0.29
N PHE A 883 -34.11 -2.19 0.73
CA PHE A 883 -33.76 -2.46 2.13
C PHE A 883 -34.43 -3.69 2.79
N SER A 884 -35.16 -4.53 2.03
CA SER A 884 -36.00 -5.62 2.59
C SER A 884 -35.52 -7.06 2.28
N ARG A 885 -34.31 -7.26 1.72
CA ARG A 885 -33.85 -8.59 1.28
C ARG A 885 -33.07 -9.40 2.32
N ASP A 886 -32.26 -8.79 3.17
CA ASP A 886 -31.38 -9.54 4.09
C ASP A 886 -32.13 -10.31 5.19
N SER A 887 -33.33 -9.86 5.58
CA SER A 887 -34.12 -10.51 6.65
C SER A 887 -34.84 -11.80 6.23
N ARG A 888 -34.74 -12.27 4.98
CA ARG A 888 -35.53 -13.42 4.46
C ARG A 888 -34.75 -14.71 4.20
N LEU A 889 -33.52 -14.83 4.69
CA LEU A 889 -32.70 -16.05 4.57
C LEU A 889 -32.55 -16.88 5.86
N PHE A 890 -33.15 -16.46 6.99
CA PHE A 890 -33.03 -17.20 8.27
C PHE A 890 -34.32 -17.79 8.87
N ASP A 891 -35.52 -17.37 8.44
CA ASP A 891 -36.78 -17.96 8.90
C ASP A 891 -37.47 -18.81 7.83
N SER A 892 -37.18 -20.12 7.86
CA SER A 892 -37.90 -21.15 7.08
C SER A 892 -37.91 -22.51 7.82
N ASN A 893 -38.03 -22.49 9.14
CA ASN A 893 -38.06 -23.72 9.95
C ASN A 893 -38.92 -23.61 11.22
N LYS A 894 -40.10 -22.96 11.13
CA LYS A 894 -41.00 -22.75 12.28
C LYS A 894 -42.48 -22.46 11.94
N GLU A 895 -43.11 -23.24 11.06
CA GLU A 895 -44.56 -23.10 10.82
C GLU A 895 -45.29 -24.45 10.59
N HIS A 896 -45.24 -25.33 11.60
CA HIS A 896 -45.99 -26.59 11.65
C HIS A 896 -46.61 -26.83 13.05
N ASP A 897 -47.39 -25.85 13.53
CA ASP A 897 -48.46 -26.09 14.51
C ASP A 897 -49.51 -24.95 14.44
N TRP A 898 -50.61 -25.07 15.19
CA TRP A 898 -51.66 -24.06 15.41
C TRP A 898 -52.58 -23.71 14.24
N ARG A 899 -53.47 -24.65 13.90
CA ARG A 899 -54.82 -24.31 13.36
C ARG A 899 -55.94 -25.02 14.11
N VAL A 900 -56.02 -24.78 15.42
CA VAL A 900 -57.16 -25.15 16.28
C VAL A 900 -57.48 -23.96 17.18
N GLY A 901 -58.77 -23.65 17.36
CA GLY A 901 -59.26 -22.68 18.36
C GLY A 901 -59.05 -21.21 18.00
N ARG A 902 -60.07 -20.58 17.42
CA ARG A 902 -60.27 -19.12 17.54
C ARG A 902 -61.74 -18.85 17.81
N ASP A 903 -62.09 -18.94 19.09
CA ASP A 903 -63.42 -18.69 19.62
C ASP A 903 -63.34 -17.64 20.74
N PHE A 904 -64.37 -16.80 20.81
CA PHE A 904 -64.65 -15.75 21.80
C PHE A 904 -63.71 -14.52 21.92
N HIS A 905 -64.34 -13.34 21.82
CA HIS A 905 -63.94 -12.14 22.55
C HIS A 905 -64.23 -12.31 24.05
N ALA A 906 -63.44 -11.67 24.93
CA ALA A 906 -63.92 -10.61 25.82
C ALA A 906 -62.78 -9.99 26.65
N GLU A 907 -62.86 -8.66 26.81
CA GLU A 907 -62.50 -7.83 27.99
C GLU A 907 -61.24 -8.14 28.84
N GLY A 908 -60.39 -7.13 29.01
CA GLY A 908 -59.15 -7.13 29.79
C GLY A 908 -58.34 -5.86 29.54
#